data_AF-A0A851AFZ6-F1
#
_entry.id   AF-A0A851AFZ6-F1
#
_cell.length_a   1.000
_cell.length_b   1.000
_cell.length_c   1.000
_cell.angle_alpha   90.00
_cell.angle_beta   90.00
_cell.angle_gamma   90.00
#
_symmetry.space_group_name_H-M   'P 1'
#
loop_
_entity.id
_entity.type
_entity.pdbx_description
1 polymer ?
#
loop_
_entity_poly.entity_id
_entity_poly.type
_entity_poly.pdbx_seq_one_letter_code
_entity_poly.pdbx_strand_id
1 'polypeptide(L)'
;VIDLPSSYYKHTCGLCGNFNLKPEDDVPKSGSDLEAVVAWAKGWKSPDDDDPFCWDYCKENCPVCDPDLGMVVCKEAGCKLGEKCAMVNGVRRCVAKSRSICVASGDPHYSTFDGRLYDFMGTCVYQLAALCSDDPTLVPFSVTVENNNRGSRVVSYTKEVTLKVYNMTLSLSQEHPQKLKVNGILVDLPFSHANKLQVYLSGVHGFIKTDFEVIVTFDWYSYVRVILPDTYSRAVCGLCGNADGDPQNDLTLPNGQLATDEIQFADSWKVADVPGCWAGCTEGCQVCTEAEKRAYRGDKHCGLLVKKQGPFAACHGAIDPNPYFNNCLFDTCLYEGHQETVCHSISAYVAACQSQGINIMQWRSDAFCSPVCPPNQHYELCGPACPATCWGQAEVEACDEAAPCTEGCFCNEGFLRSGDRCVPLTECGCLHEGRYYKMGEEFFACPHCSERCACKGAGAVECRPEGCAAGEECMVQDGVRGCYPRECGLCQVLGAVSYSTFDGRLMHFAGTCTYTLAAAEATSLEDPLVPFVVEVEKESGEVGPAIRQLLVAVHGVTVGMARGTQWTVTVSGAALGCENRFGVQSPVCKLLFSLQMPFWGAGHGACTPLCGANPAPGCGAAHANPAPGCKPCFGLQIPARKPSFSMQTLLWGANLALGCTAGCANPALGCNPCFGVQSRMCKPCFGVQPLLWGATLALGCKAGCASPALGCNPYFGVQPLLWGAQQDVQTPLWALSCPANSHYELCTHTCDHTCASLSASTQCTTKCFEGCQCDEGFLFNGEECVLMDSCGCLHHGRYFEIAETILSSDCSESCTCQAAGGMQCQPAGCPFGQACGLKDGVRACVEQPGRCTLSPNTRFVSFDGTIGTTMATGIYVVTTLCDPHHSASSRLLADVGENQDRPAVMALHLFGPQAFITVKRDKRVWVNGVPAALPVEVSSTLTITETRGTIWITQQPELVIGLSPAGEVTVTVTRDLSKQLCGICGDYDGNAANDLRGPDGKLVGNVAALMKAWRAPDF
;
A
#
# COMPACT_ATOMS: atom_id res chain seq x y z
N VAL A 1 27.39 -30.82 -38.83
CA VAL A 1 26.86 -31.78 -37.83
C VAL A 1 25.83 -31.04 -37.04
N ILE A 2 24.58 -31.50 -37.06
CA ILE A 2 23.45 -30.88 -36.35
C ILE A 2 23.02 -31.93 -35.33
N ASP A 3 23.08 -31.61 -34.04
CA ASP A 3 22.61 -32.49 -32.97
C ASP A 3 21.20 -32.07 -32.56
N LEU A 4 20.24 -32.98 -32.69
CA LEU A 4 18.85 -32.76 -32.35
C LEU A 4 18.48 -33.51 -31.05
N PRO A 5 17.80 -32.86 -30.09
CA PRO A 5 17.27 -33.53 -28.90
C PRO A 5 16.24 -34.60 -29.25
N SER A 6 16.06 -35.60 -28.40
CA SER A 6 15.07 -36.69 -28.61
C SER A 6 13.62 -36.21 -28.72
N SER A 7 13.30 -34.99 -28.26
CA SER A 7 11.98 -34.36 -28.44
C SER A 7 11.61 -34.11 -29.92
N TYR A 8 12.61 -34.10 -30.81
CA TYR A 8 12.42 -33.90 -32.24
C TYR A 8 12.22 -35.20 -33.03
N TYR A 9 12.26 -36.35 -32.34
CA TYR A 9 12.08 -37.67 -32.96
C TYR A 9 10.70 -37.78 -33.64
N LYS A 10 10.68 -38.07 -34.95
CA LYS A 10 9.50 -38.04 -35.85
C LYS A 10 8.88 -36.66 -36.11
N HIS A 11 9.53 -35.57 -35.69
CA HIS A 11 9.01 -34.20 -35.84
C HIS A 11 9.88 -33.32 -36.74
N THR A 12 10.87 -33.90 -37.43
CA THR A 12 11.74 -33.17 -38.36
C THR A 12 11.64 -33.77 -39.75
N CYS A 13 12.02 -32.99 -40.76
CA CYS A 13 11.99 -33.35 -42.17
C CYS A 13 12.95 -32.40 -42.92
N GLY A 14 13.68 -32.88 -43.93
CA GLY A 14 14.66 -32.07 -44.66
C GLY A 14 15.66 -32.89 -45.48
N LEU A 15 16.70 -32.22 -46.00
CA LEU A 15 17.84 -32.89 -46.66
C LEU A 15 18.58 -33.90 -45.75
N CYS A 16 18.40 -33.77 -44.43
CA CYS A 16 18.96 -34.67 -43.43
C CYS A 16 18.01 -35.81 -43.05
N GLY A 17 16.90 -35.99 -43.76
CA GLY A 17 15.88 -37.00 -43.44
C GLY A 17 14.84 -36.51 -42.42
N ASN A 18 14.06 -37.44 -41.88
CA ASN A 18 12.90 -37.13 -41.02
C ASN A 18 13.08 -37.51 -39.52
N PHE A 19 14.34 -37.69 -39.09
CA PHE A 19 14.77 -38.09 -37.73
C PHE A 19 13.86 -39.13 -37.09
N ASN A 20 13.81 -40.30 -37.71
CA ASN A 20 13.14 -41.47 -37.19
C ASN A 20 14.12 -42.68 -37.14
N LEU A 21 13.63 -43.88 -36.80
CA LEU A 21 14.43 -45.12 -36.79
C LEU A 21 14.38 -45.89 -38.13
N LYS A 22 14.05 -45.25 -39.24
CA LYS A 22 13.85 -45.84 -40.57
C LYS A 22 14.70 -45.12 -41.64
N PRO A 23 16.02 -45.36 -41.67
CA PRO A 23 16.93 -44.70 -42.62
C PRO A 23 16.54 -44.85 -44.10
N GLU A 24 15.74 -45.87 -44.43
CA GLU A 24 15.23 -46.13 -45.78
C GLU A 24 14.19 -45.11 -46.31
N ASP A 25 13.66 -44.23 -45.45
CA ASP A 25 12.71 -43.17 -45.84
C ASP A 25 13.32 -41.76 -45.88
N ASP A 26 14.56 -41.61 -45.43
CA ASP A 26 15.29 -40.32 -45.40
C ASP A 26 15.72 -39.85 -46.80
N VAL A 27 15.84 -40.76 -47.78
CA VAL A 27 16.24 -40.50 -49.16
C VAL A 27 15.41 -41.41 -50.08
N PRO A 28 14.99 -40.96 -51.29
CA PRO A 28 14.31 -41.83 -52.25
C PRO A 28 15.03 -43.18 -52.43
N LYS A 29 14.26 -44.28 -52.32
CA LYS A 29 14.79 -45.65 -52.26
C LYS A 29 15.85 -45.91 -53.32
N SER A 30 17.01 -46.39 -52.86
CA SER A 30 18.20 -46.73 -53.63
C SER A 30 17.88 -47.52 -54.91
N GLY A 31 17.81 -46.83 -56.05
CA GLY A 31 17.47 -47.46 -57.33
C GLY A 31 17.20 -46.54 -58.52
N SER A 32 17.06 -45.22 -58.35
CA SER A 32 16.76 -44.30 -59.44
C SER A 32 17.71 -43.12 -59.45
N ASP A 33 18.42 -42.99 -60.57
CA ASP A 33 19.10 -41.84 -61.18
C ASP A 33 19.51 -40.65 -60.28
N LEU A 34 20.73 -40.14 -60.49
CA LEU A 34 21.21 -38.88 -59.90
C LEU A 34 20.19 -37.75 -60.09
N GLU A 35 19.44 -37.76 -61.20
CA GLU A 35 18.33 -36.84 -61.43
C GLU A 35 17.23 -36.90 -60.36
N ALA A 36 16.87 -38.08 -59.84
CA ALA A 36 15.84 -38.22 -58.82
C ALA A 36 16.32 -37.70 -57.46
N VAL A 37 17.59 -37.96 -57.11
CA VAL A 37 18.20 -37.41 -55.88
C VAL A 37 18.37 -35.91 -55.98
N VAL A 38 18.77 -35.39 -57.16
CA VAL A 38 18.89 -33.95 -57.43
C VAL A 38 17.51 -33.29 -57.43
N ALA A 39 16.47 -33.91 -57.99
CA ALA A 39 15.11 -33.40 -57.96
C ALA A 39 14.53 -33.37 -56.53
N TRP A 40 14.73 -34.45 -55.77
CA TRP A 40 14.40 -34.50 -54.35
C TRP A 40 15.13 -33.40 -53.56
N ALA A 41 16.45 -33.25 -53.76
CA ALA A 41 17.25 -32.23 -53.08
C ALA A 41 16.86 -30.79 -53.49
N LYS A 42 16.50 -30.56 -54.76
CA LYS A 42 15.98 -29.28 -55.25
C LYS A 42 14.64 -28.91 -54.61
N GLY A 43 13.80 -29.89 -54.26
CA GLY A 43 12.56 -29.67 -53.50
C GLY A 43 12.77 -29.12 -52.09
N TRP A 44 14.00 -29.20 -51.55
CA TRP A 44 14.38 -28.67 -50.24
C TRP A 44 15.22 -27.37 -50.33
N LYS A 45 15.32 -26.76 -51.52
CA LYS A 45 16.09 -25.52 -51.71
C LYS A 45 15.40 -24.36 -50.98
N SER A 46 16.15 -23.63 -50.15
CA SER A 46 15.69 -22.38 -49.55
C SER A 46 15.42 -21.32 -50.64
N PRO A 47 14.43 -20.43 -50.49
CA PRO A 47 14.13 -19.43 -51.51
C PRO A 47 15.29 -18.44 -51.67
N ASP A 48 15.68 -18.18 -52.93
CA ASP A 48 16.25 -16.90 -53.35
C ASP A 48 15.13 -16.15 -54.11
N ASP A 49 15.13 -14.81 -54.05
CA ASP A 49 14.05 -13.91 -54.48
C ASP A 49 13.56 -14.03 -55.94
N ASP A 50 14.17 -14.86 -56.80
CA ASP A 50 14.00 -14.80 -58.27
C ASP A 50 13.41 -16.06 -58.94
N ASP A 51 12.81 -17.03 -58.22
CA ASP A 51 12.19 -18.22 -58.86
C ASP A 51 10.64 -18.09 -59.04
N PRO A 52 10.13 -17.91 -60.28
CA PRO A 52 8.74 -17.58 -60.56
C PRO A 52 7.75 -18.77 -60.52
N PHE A 53 8.18 -19.99 -60.17
CA PHE A 53 7.32 -21.18 -60.29
C PHE A 53 6.66 -21.71 -59.01
N CYS A 54 6.90 -21.11 -57.82
CA CYS A 54 6.42 -21.67 -56.55
C CYS A 54 5.38 -20.85 -55.75
N TRP A 55 4.69 -19.87 -56.34
CA TRP A 55 4.01 -18.84 -55.51
C TRP A 55 2.60 -18.41 -55.89
N ASP A 56 1.88 -19.10 -56.78
CA ASP A 56 0.62 -18.55 -57.32
C ASP A 56 -0.71 -19.01 -56.67
N TYR A 57 -0.70 -19.66 -55.50
CA TYR A 57 -1.94 -20.07 -54.85
C TYR A 57 -1.96 -19.80 -53.34
N CYS A 58 -2.69 -18.75 -52.91
CA CYS A 58 -3.20 -18.64 -51.52
C CYS A 58 -4.46 -19.49 -51.35
N LYS A 59 -4.36 -20.73 -51.80
CA LYS A 59 -5.42 -21.72 -51.76
C LYS A 59 -5.04 -22.88 -50.86
N GLU A 60 -3.98 -22.82 -50.06
CA GLU A 60 -3.52 -23.93 -49.23
C GLU A 60 -2.91 -23.46 -47.90
N ASN A 61 -3.13 -24.21 -46.83
CA ASN A 61 -2.49 -23.99 -45.52
C ASN A 61 -0.97 -24.23 -45.60
N CYS A 62 -0.23 -23.67 -44.63
CA CYS A 62 1.21 -23.90 -44.43
C CYS A 62 1.59 -25.39 -44.57
N PRO A 63 2.80 -25.70 -45.06
CA PRO A 63 3.28 -27.05 -45.24
C PRO A 63 3.25 -27.85 -43.93
N VAL A 64 2.47 -28.93 -43.86
CA VAL A 64 2.47 -29.86 -42.72
C VAL A 64 3.32 -31.07 -43.11
N CYS A 65 4.31 -31.44 -42.29
CA CYS A 65 5.06 -32.69 -42.52
C CYS A 65 4.15 -33.87 -42.19
N ASP A 66 3.87 -34.67 -43.22
CA ASP A 66 3.15 -35.92 -43.08
C ASP A 66 4.11 -36.98 -42.52
N PRO A 67 3.86 -37.49 -41.30
CA PRO A 67 4.78 -38.40 -40.63
C PRO A 67 4.84 -39.80 -41.25
N ASP A 68 3.89 -40.15 -42.12
CA ASP A 68 3.86 -41.42 -42.84
C ASP A 68 4.54 -41.32 -44.21
N LEU A 69 4.49 -40.14 -44.83
CA LEU A 69 5.07 -39.87 -46.16
C LEU A 69 6.45 -39.21 -46.12
N GLY A 70 6.86 -38.65 -44.97
CA GLY A 70 8.16 -37.96 -44.83
C GLY A 70 8.28 -36.70 -45.70
N MET A 71 7.15 -36.15 -46.15
CA MET A 71 7.10 -35.01 -47.06
C MET A 71 6.10 -33.96 -46.58
N VAL A 72 6.29 -32.75 -47.06
CA VAL A 72 5.33 -31.64 -46.91
C VAL A 72 4.07 -31.95 -47.71
N VAL A 73 2.92 -31.95 -47.05
CA VAL A 73 1.60 -32.08 -47.69
C VAL A 73 0.84 -30.76 -47.55
N CYS A 74 0.45 -30.18 -48.68
CA CYS A 74 -0.40 -29.01 -48.71
C CYS A 74 -1.90 -29.40 -48.73
N LYS A 75 -2.75 -28.64 -48.05
CA LYS A 75 -4.21 -28.85 -48.01
C LYS A 75 -4.94 -27.58 -48.42
N GLU A 76 -5.98 -27.71 -49.25
CA GLU A 76 -6.74 -26.58 -49.79
C GLU A 76 -7.42 -25.72 -48.68
N ALA A 77 -7.14 -24.41 -48.62
CA ALA A 77 -7.72 -23.41 -47.72
C ALA A 77 -7.60 -21.97 -48.28
N GLY A 78 -8.67 -21.16 -48.22
CA GLY A 78 -8.66 -19.74 -48.61
C GLY A 78 -8.79 -18.80 -47.41
N CYS A 79 -8.36 -17.53 -47.56
CA CYS A 79 -8.55 -16.51 -46.51
C CYS A 79 -10.02 -16.16 -46.33
N LYS A 80 -10.39 -15.76 -45.11
CA LYS A 80 -11.77 -15.38 -44.78
C LYS A 80 -12.14 -14.05 -45.46
N LEU A 81 -13.43 -13.75 -45.50
CA LEU A 81 -13.91 -12.42 -45.90
C LEU A 81 -13.31 -11.36 -44.95
N GLY A 82 -12.83 -10.24 -45.49
CA GLY A 82 -12.10 -9.22 -44.72
C GLY A 82 -10.59 -9.46 -44.58
N GLU A 83 -10.08 -10.61 -45.02
CA GLU A 83 -8.64 -10.91 -45.04
C GLU A 83 -8.05 -10.81 -46.45
N LYS A 84 -6.74 -10.54 -46.50
CA LYS A 84 -5.89 -10.69 -47.69
C LYS A 84 -4.73 -11.61 -47.35
N CYS A 85 -4.23 -12.30 -48.36
CA CYS A 85 -3.01 -13.08 -48.23
C CYS A 85 -1.81 -12.11 -48.29
N ALA A 86 -0.96 -12.12 -47.27
CA ALA A 86 0.25 -11.31 -47.21
C ALA A 86 1.45 -12.12 -46.72
N MET A 87 2.66 -11.71 -47.10
CA MET A 87 3.90 -12.24 -46.55
C MET A 87 4.15 -11.63 -45.18
N VAL A 88 4.24 -12.47 -44.15
CA VAL A 88 4.58 -12.08 -42.77
C VAL A 88 5.73 -12.99 -42.32
N ASN A 89 6.89 -12.41 -42.01
CA ASN A 89 8.10 -13.13 -41.59
C ASN A 89 8.50 -14.30 -42.52
N GLY A 90 8.42 -14.07 -43.84
CA GLY A 90 8.81 -15.09 -44.83
C GLY A 90 7.75 -16.17 -45.11
N VAL A 91 6.56 -16.10 -44.49
CA VAL A 91 5.46 -17.07 -44.67
C VAL A 91 4.19 -16.35 -45.13
N ARG A 92 3.46 -16.90 -46.11
CA ARG A 92 2.14 -16.35 -46.48
C ARG A 92 1.10 -16.67 -45.40
N ARG A 93 0.49 -15.63 -44.83
CA ARG A 93 -0.60 -15.72 -43.86
C ARG A 93 -1.79 -14.88 -44.33
N CYS A 94 -2.99 -15.30 -43.96
CA CYS A 94 -4.17 -14.45 -44.06
C CYS A 94 -4.10 -13.36 -42.98
N VAL A 95 -4.06 -12.11 -43.41
CA VAL A 95 -4.04 -10.92 -42.53
C VAL A 95 -5.24 -10.05 -42.84
N ALA A 96 -5.70 -9.24 -41.89
CA ALA A 96 -6.77 -8.29 -42.16
C ALA A 96 -6.43 -7.36 -43.34
N LYS A 97 -7.41 -7.08 -44.21
CA LYS A 97 -7.25 -6.14 -45.35
C LYS A 97 -6.91 -4.74 -44.86
N SER A 98 -7.59 -4.33 -43.81
CA SER A 98 -7.54 -3.03 -43.14
C SER A 98 -7.86 -3.22 -41.66
N ARG A 99 -7.62 -2.16 -40.86
CA ARG A 99 -7.98 -2.10 -39.44
C ARG A 99 -8.67 -0.77 -39.18
N SER A 100 -9.73 -0.79 -38.39
CA SER A 100 -10.41 0.42 -37.88
C SER A 100 -9.97 0.67 -36.45
N ILE A 101 -9.84 1.93 -36.05
CA ILE A 101 -9.35 2.30 -34.72
C ILE A 101 -10.43 3.13 -34.03
N CYS A 102 -10.92 2.63 -32.90
CA CYS A 102 -11.71 3.40 -31.96
C CYS A 102 -10.79 3.95 -30.87
N VAL A 103 -11.06 5.19 -30.45
CA VAL A 103 -10.29 5.90 -29.43
C VAL A 103 -11.23 6.41 -28.35
N ALA A 104 -10.86 6.22 -27.08
CA ALA A 104 -11.38 6.98 -25.95
C ALA A 104 -10.20 7.75 -25.33
N SER A 105 -10.30 9.07 -25.22
CA SER A 105 -9.21 9.93 -24.78
C SER A 105 -9.72 10.97 -23.81
N GLY A 106 -9.15 11.01 -22.61
CA GLY A 106 -9.46 12.06 -21.64
C GLY A 106 -10.90 12.08 -21.12
N ASP A 107 -11.73 11.08 -21.48
CA ASP A 107 -13.18 10.96 -21.21
C ASP A 107 -13.87 12.28 -20.79
N PRO A 108 -14.15 13.10 -21.80
CA PRO A 108 -15.34 12.69 -22.56
C PRO A 108 -15.10 12.26 -23.98
N HIS A 109 -13.89 12.36 -24.54
CA HIS A 109 -13.75 12.36 -26.00
C HIS A 109 -13.65 10.94 -26.59
N TYR A 110 -14.63 10.59 -27.43
CA TYR A 110 -14.66 9.32 -28.17
C TYR A 110 -14.56 9.55 -29.68
N SER A 111 -13.88 8.61 -30.35
CA SER A 111 -13.92 8.43 -31.80
C SER A 111 -14.29 6.98 -32.09
N THR A 112 -15.40 6.76 -32.79
CA THR A 112 -15.86 5.43 -33.20
C THR A 112 -14.96 4.83 -34.28
N PHE A 113 -15.19 3.55 -34.62
CA PHE A 113 -14.48 2.87 -35.70
C PHE A 113 -14.64 3.54 -37.07
N ASP A 114 -15.78 4.19 -37.31
CA ASP A 114 -16.08 4.87 -38.58
C ASP A 114 -15.80 6.39 -38.52
N GLY A 115 -15.22 6.88 -37.41
CA GLY A 115 -14.73 8.24 -37.24
C GLY A 115 -15.75 9.25 -36.70
N ARG A 116 -16.89 8.80 -36.16
CA ARG A 116 -17.84 9.66 -35.45
C ARG A 116 -17.21 10.13 -34.14
N LEU A 117 -17.06 11.44 -34.00
CA LEU A 117 -16.61 12.10 -32.77
C LEU A 117 -17.80 12.46 -31.88
N TYR A 118 -17.69 12.21 -30.59
CA TYR A 118 -18.67 12.63 -29.59
C TYR A 118 -18.06 12.70 -28.18
N ASP A 119 -18.77 13.41 -27.29
CA ASP A 119 -18.35 13.68 -25.92
C ASP A 119 -19.33 13.07 -24.90
N PHE A 120 -18.85 12.32 -23.91
CA PHE A 120 -19.67 11.74 -22.85
C PHE A 120 -18.94 11.66 -21.49
N MET A 121 -19.55 12.14 -20.39
CA MET A 121 -18.89 12.32 -19.08
C MET A 121 -19.27 11.25 -18.03
N GLY A 122 -19.65 10.06 -18.47
CA GLY A 122 -20.10 9.00 -17.56
C GLY A 122 -18.94 8.41 -16.75
N THR A 123 -19.16 8.16 -15.45
CA THR A 123 -18.13 7.58 -14.53
C THR A 123 -18.42 6.15 -14.09
N CYS A 124 -19.31 5.49 -14.80
CA CYS A 124 -19.66 4.10 -14.56
C CYS A 124 -18.74 3.18 -15.37
N VAL A 125 -19.07 1.88 -15.42
CA VAL A 125 -18.42 0.94 -16.33
C VAL A 125 -19.23 0.85 -17.61
N TYR A 126 -18.60 1.13 -18.75
CA TYR A 126 -19.24 1.13 -20.06
C TYR A 126 -18.64 0.10 -21.01
N GLN A 127 -19.48 -0.49 -21.86
CA GLN A 127 -19.01 -1.33 -22.96
C GLN A 127 -18.43 -0.47 -24.08
N LEU A 128 -17.11 -0.51 -24.22
CA LEU A 128 -16.42 0.22 -25.28
C LEU A 128 -16.62 -0.48 -26.63
N ALA A 129 -16.31 -1.78 -26.70
CA ALA A 129 -16.53 -2.60 -27.88
C ALA A 129 -16.67 -4.09 -27.50
N ALA A 130 -17.61 -4.81 -28.09
CA ALA A 130 -17.72 -6.26 -27.95
C ALA A 130 -18.17 -6.91 -29.26
N LEU A 131 -17.95 -8.22 -29.39
CA LEU A 131 -18.61 -9.02 -30.44
C LEU A 131 -20.11 -9.12 -30.11
N CYS A 132 -20.95 -8.76 -31.07
CA CYS A 132 -22.42 -8.75 -30.92
C CYS A 132 -23.12 -9.54 -32.05
N SER A 133 -22.35 -10.20 -32.91
CA SER A 133 -22.83 -11.14 -33.93
C SER A 133 -22.82 -12.57 -33.39
N ASP A 134 -23.77 -13.38 -33.85
CA ASP A 134 -23.84 -14.82 -33.60
C ASP A 134 -22.93 -15.64 -34.55
N ASP A 135 -22.06 -14.98 -35.33
CA ASP A 135 -21.16 -15.66 -36.26
C ASP A 135 -20.17 -16.57 -35.51
N PRO A 136 -20.28 -17.91 -35.66
CA PRO A 136 -19.43 -18.86 -34.92
C PRO A 136 -17.98 -18.89 -35.41
N THR A 137 -17.65 -18.19 -36.51
CA THR A 137 -16.29 -18.10 -37.05
C THR A 137 -15.46 -16.99 -36.41
N LEU A 138 -16.10 -16.12 -35.62
CA LEU A 138 -15.49 -15.03 -34.87
C LEU A 138 -15.30 -15.43 -33.41
N VAL A 139 -14.19 -14.99 -32.82
CA VAL A 139 -13.92 -15.22 -31.39
C VAL A 139 -14.62 -14.14 -30.57
N PRO A 140 -15.46 -14.50 -29.58
CA PRO A 140 -16.09 -13.53 -28.69
C PRO A 140 -15.08 -12.79 -27.82
N PHE A 141 -15.24 -11.47 -27.73
CA PHE A 141 -14.49 -10.60 -26.84
C PHE A 141 -15.39 -9.47 -26.32
N SER A 142 -15.04 -8.88 -25.19
CA SER A 142 -15.68 -7.69 -24.64
C SER A 142 -14.64 -6.78 -24.02
N VAL A 143 -14.60 -5.52 -24.46
CA VAL A 143 -13.78 -4.44 -23.93
C VAL A 143 -14.68 -3.48 -23.17
N THR A 144 -14.38 -3.28 -21.89
CA THR A 144 -15.06 -2.29 -21.04
C THR A 144 -14.08 -1.27 -20.52
N VAL A 145 -14.55 -0.05 -20.30
CA VAL A 145 -13.80 1.02 -19.64
C VAL A 145 -14.51 1.43 -18.36
N GLU A 146 -13.72 1.69 -17.32
CA GLU A 146 -14.19 2.32 -16.09
C GLU A 146 -13.58 3.70 -15.98
N ASN A 147 -14.46 4.69 -15.82
CA ASN A 147 -14.07 6.09 -15.80
C ASN A 147 -14.22 6.67 -14.39
N ASN A 148 -13.41 7.64 -14.01
CA ASN A 148 -13.53 8.35 -12.74
C ASN A 148 -13.25 9.85 -12.89
N ASN A 149 -13.67 10.62 -11.89
CA ASN A 149 -13.30 12.03 -11.78
C ASN A 149 -11.92 12.17 -11.11
N ARG A 150 -11.09 13.10 -11.61
CA ARG A 150 -9.74 13.38 -11.06
C ARG A 150 -9.69 14.79 -10.48
N GLY A 151 -10.15 14.95 -9.24
CA GLY A 151 -10.18 16.25 -8.57
C GLY A 151 -11.38 17.13 -8.91
N SER A 152 -11.90 17.08 -10.15
CA SER A 152 -13.11 17.78 -10.58
C SER A 152 -14.17 16.82 -11.10
N ARG A 153 -15.46 17.10 -10.81
CA ARG A 153 -16.61 16.35 -11.32
C ARG A 153 -17.01 16.74 -12.74
N VAL A 154 -16.37 17.75 -13.33
CA VAL A 154 -16.74 18.28 -14.66
C VAL A 154 -16.31 17.36 -15.80
N VAL A 155 -15.21 16.62 -15.63
CA VAL A 155 -14.66 15.66 -16.60
C VAL A 155 -14.31 14.35 -15.94
N SER A 156 -14.39 13.27 -16.71
CA SER A 156 -13.99 11.94 -16.29
C SER A 156 -12.76 11.47 -17.06
N TYR A 157 -12.12 10.40 -16.60
CA TYR A 157 -10.97 9.83 -17.27
C TYR A 157 -11.07 8.32 -17.16
N THR A 158 -10.73 7.60 -18.22
CA THR A 158 -10.58 6.15 -18.10
C THR A 158 -9.45 5.83 -17.15
N LYS A 159 -9.78 5.19 -16.03
CA LYS A 159 -8.81 4.70 -15.04
C LYS A 159 -8.50 3.22 -15.23
N GLU A 160 -9.37 2.47 -15.88
CA GLU A 160 -9.17 1.04 -16.13
C GLU A 160 -9.80 0.63 -17.47
N VAL A 161 -9.07 -0.15 -18.27
CA VAL A 161 -9.60 -0.87 -19.43
C VAL A 161 -9.53 -2.37 -19.16
N THR A 162 -10.62 -3.07 -19.40
CA THR A 162 -10.74 -4.51 -19.17
C THR A 162 -11.12 -5.23 -20.46
N LEU A 163 -10.33 -6.22 -20.86
CA LEU A 163 -10.64 -7.18 -21.93
C LEU A 163 -11.06 -8.52 -21.32
N LYS A 164 -12.28 -8.96 -21.64
CA LYS A 164 -12.76 -10.32 -21.39
C LYS A 164 -12.67 -11.14 -22.67
N VAL A 165 -11.82 -12.17 -22.67
CA VAL A 165 -11.58 -13.06 -23.81
C VAL A 165 -11.06 -14.40 -23.30
N TYR A 166 -11.37 -15.52 -23.98
CA TYR A 166 -10.88 -16.85 -23.60
C TYR A 166 -11.14 -17.27 -22.14
N ASN A 167 -12.27 -16.82 -21.57
CA ASN A 167 -12.59 -17.03 -20.15
C ASN A 167 -11.55 -16.42 -19.19
N MET A 168 -10.84 -15.39 -19.65
CA MET A 168 -9.91 -14.57 -18.87
C MET A 168 -10.43 -13.14 -18.81
N THR A 169 -10.19 -12.48 -17.69
CA THR A 169 -10.38 -11.05 -17.49
C THR A 169 -9.00 -10.42 -17.36
N LEU A 170 -8.67 -9.54 -18.30
CA LEU A 170 -7.38 -8.84 -18.41
C LEU A 170 -7.61 -7.35 -18.22
N SER A 171 -7.02 -6.73 -17.19
CA SER A 171 -7.16 -5.29 -16.96
C SER A 171 -5.83 -4.55 -16.95
N LEU A 172 -5.80 -3.38 -17.60
CA LEU A 172 -4.75 -2.38 -17.48
C LEU A 172 -5.34 -1.18 -16.74
N SER A 173 -4.68 -0.72 -15.67
CA SER A 173 -5.25 0.29 -14.76
C SER A 173 -4.24 1.37 -14.39
N GLN A 174 -4.75 2.57 -14.10
CA GLN A 174 -3.97 3.68 -13.55
C GLN A 174 -3.44 3.36 -12.13
N GLU A 175 -4.18 2.57 -11.36
CA GLU A 175 -3.77 2.18 -9.99
C GLU A 175 -2.49 1.34 -10.00
N HIS A 176 -2.30 0.53 -11.05
CA HIS A 176 -1.16 -0.37 -11.21
C HIS A 176 -0.52 -0.20 -12.60
N PRO A 177 0.14 0.94 -12.87
CA PRO A 177 0.69 1.24 -14.18
C PRO A 177 1.80 0.23 -14.54
N GLN A 178 1.91 -0.09 -15.83
CA GLN A 178 2.87 -1.07 -16.38
C GLN A 178 2.72 -2.52 -15.87
N LYS A 179 1.63 -2.82 -15.14
CA LYS A 179 1.26 -4.17 -14.74
C LYS A 179 -0.06 -4.57 -15.36
N LEU A 180 -0.24 -5.88 -15.54
CA LEU A 180 -1.48 -6.47 -16.03
C LEU A 180 -2.18 -7.18 -14.86
N LYS A 181 -3.49 -7.02 -14.75
CA LYS A 181 -4.31 -7.81 -13.82
C LYS A 181 -5.00 -8.93 -14.59
N VAL A 182 -4.63 -10.19 -14.30
CA VAL A 182 -5.18 -11.40 -14.93
C VAL A 182 -6.03 -12.15 -13.92
N ASN A 183 -7.35 -12.19 -14.13
CA ASN A 183 -8.31 -12.83 -13.23
C ASN A 183 -8.13 -12.39 -11.76
N GLY A 184 -7.87 -11.10 -11.55
CA GLY A 184 -7.62 -10.53 -10.23
C GLY A 184 -6.16 -10.52 -9.78
N ILE A 185 -5.25 -11.25 -10.44
CA ILE A 185 -3.83 -11.37 -10.05
C ILE A 185 -2.99 -10.35 -10.82
N LEU A 186 -2.15 -9.58 -10.13
CA LEU A 186 -1.19 -8.67 -10.76
C LEU A 186 0.01 -9.45 -11.29
N VAL A 187 0.36 -9.19 -12.55
CA VAL A 187 1.51 -9.79 -13.24
C VAL A 187 2.36 -8.69 -13.86
N ASP A 188 3.69 -8.88 -13.81
CA ASP A 188 4.62 -8.05 -14.56
C ASP A 188 4.54 -8.37 -16.06
N LEU A 189 4.81 -7.38 -16.90
CA LEU A 189 4.85 -7.53 -18.35
C LEU A 189 6.27 -7.93 -18.82
N PRO A 190 6.41 -8.70 -19.91
CA PRO A 190 5.34 -9.21 -20.78
C PRO A 190 4.58 -10.42 -20.20
N PHE A 191 3.39 -10.69 -20.73
CA PHE A 191 2.57 -11.84 -20.40
C PHE A 191 2.12 -12.56 -21.69
N SER A 192 2.09 -13.89 -21.67
CA SER A 192 1.61 -14.68 -22.80
C SER A 192 0.73 -15.83 -22.33
N HIS A 193 -0.27 -16.19 -23.14
CA HIS A 193 -1.15 -17.32 -22.83
C HIS A 193 -1.34 -18.18 -24.07
N ALA A 194 -0.72 -19.38 -24.09
CA ALA A 194 -0.94 -20.46 -25.06
C ALA A 194 -0.99 -20.03 -26.55
N ASN A 195 -0.17 -19.06 -26.95
CA ASN A 195 -0.18 -18.43 -28.29
C ASN A 195 -1.53 -17.78 -28.70
N LYS A 196 -2.45 -17.62 -27.75
CA LYS A 196 -3.78 -17.02 -27.93
C LYS A 196 -3.78 -15.52 -27.72
N LEU A 197 -2.96 -15.04 -26.81
CA LEU A 197 -2.78 -13.62 -26.59
C LEU A 197 -1.40 -13.33 -26.00
N GLN A 198 -0.97 -12.10 -26.22
CA GLN A 198 0.27 -11.53 -25.72
C GLN A 198 -0.01 -10.13 -25.17
N VAL A 199 0.63 -9.81 -24.06
CA VAL A 199 0.54 -8.49 -23.44
C VAL A 199 1.96 -7.97 -23.22
N TYR A 200 2.24 -6.76 -23.70
CA TYR A 200 3.58 -6.19 -23.69
C TYR A 200 3.54 -4.66 -23.60
N LEU A 201 4.70 -4.07 -23.36
CA LEU A 201 4.89 -2.63 -23.32
C LEU A 201 5.54 -2.18 -24.63
N SER A 202 4.97 -1.16 -25.26
CA SER A 202 5.55 -0.50 -26.43
C SER A 202 5.41 1.01 -26.24
N GLY A 203 6.55 1.68 -26.07
CA GLY A 203 6.61 3.09 -25.70
C GLY A 203 5.97 3.32 -24.32
N VAL A 204 5.11 4.34 -24.23
CA VAL A 204 4.35 4.65 -23.01
C VAL A 204 3.07 3.82 -22.81
N HIS A 205 2.74 2.88 -23.71
CA HIS A 205 1.47 2.15 -23.68
C HIS A 205 1.64 0.66 -23.35
N GLY A 206 0.64 0.10 -22.67
CA GLY A 206 0.41 -1.34 -22.61
C GLY A 206 -0.43 -1.81 -23.79
N PHE A 207 -0.06 -2.95 -24.38
CA PHE A 207 -0.75 -3.57 -25.51
C PHE A 207 -1.25 -4.94 -25.11
N ILE A 208 -2.52 -5.26 -25.36
CA ILE A 208 -3.08 -6.61 -25.33
C ILE A 208 -3.39 -7.00 -26.78
N LYS A 209 -2.68 -7.98 -27.33
CA LYS A 209 -2.84 -8.47 -28.71
C LYS A 209 -3.35 -9.90 -28.70
N THR A 210 -4.45 -10.16 -29.39
CA THR A 210 -5.01 -11.52 -29.55
C THR A 210 -4.52 -12.19 -30.85
N ASP A 211 -4.64 -13.51 -30.92
CA ASP A 211 -4.35 -14.32 -32.12
C ASP A 211 -5.32 -14.05 -33.30
N PHE A 212 -6.47 -13.43 -33.03
CA PHE A 212 -7.43 -12.95 -34.04
C PHE A 212 -7.30 -11.44 -34.32
N GLU A 213 -6.16 -10.85 -33.97
CA GLU A 213 -5.73 -9.48 -34.32
C GLU A 213 -6.59 -8.33 -33.76
N VAL A 214 -7.40 -8.56 -32.73
CA VAL A 214 -7.94 -7.46 -31.92
C VAL A 214 -6.87 -7.00 -30.95
N ILE A 215 -6.62 -5.69 -30.94
CA ILE A 215 -5.59 -5.08 -30.09
C ILE A 215 -6.22 -4.01 -29.22
N VAL A 216 -5.97 -4.07 -27.91
CA VAL A 216 -6.38 -3.05 -26.93
C VAL A 216 -5.13 -2.37 -26.40
N THR A 217 -5.10 -1.04 -26.39
CA THR A 217 -3.97 -0.26 -25.87
C THR A 217 -4.41 0.73 -24.81
N PHE A 218 -3.58 0.97 -23.79
CA PHE A 218 -3.81 1.99 -22.77
C PHE A 218 -2.49 2.66 -22.36
N ASP A 219 -2.51 3.98 -22.20
CA ASP A 219 -1.37 4.82 -21.78
C ASP A 219 -1.21 4.95 -20.26
N TRP A 220 -2.00 4.19 -19.48
CA TRP A 220 -2.04 4.26 -18.01
C TRP A 220 -2.66 5.54 -17.45
N TYR A 221 -3.10 6.45 -18.31
CA TYR A 221 -3.62 7.75 -17.94
C TYR A 221 -5.03 7.97 -18.47
N SER A 222 -5.27 8.02 -19.77
CA SER A 222 -6.63 8.27 -20.28
C SER A 222 -6.86 7.90 -21.74
N TYR A 223 -5.83 7.47 -22.44
CA TYR A 223 -5.87 7.19 -23.87
C TYR A 223 -5.98 5.69 -24.11
N VAL A 224 -7.18 5.25 -24.49
CA VAL A 224 -7.50 3.89 -24.86
C VAL A 224 -7.69 3.79 -26.37
N ARG A 225 -7.16 2.72 -26.97
CA ARG A 225 -7.48 2.36 -28.36
C ARG A 225 -7.97 0.92 -28.44
N VAL A 226 -8.99 0.71 -29.26
CA VAL A 226 -9.39 -0.61 -29.74
C VAL A 226 -9.10 -0.63 -31.24
N ILE A 227 -8.19 -1.50 -31.66
CA ILE A 227 -7.83 -1.70 -33.07
C ILE A 227 -8.53 -2.98 -33.52
N LEU A 228 -9.46 -2.82 -34.46
CA LEU A 228 -10.35 -3.87 -34.92
C LEU A 228 -9.97 -4.31 -36.35
N PRO A 229 -9.71 -5.59 -36.61
CA PRO A 229 -9.49 -6.09 -37.95
C PRO A 229 -10.81 -6.12 -38.74
N ASP A 230 -10.72 -5.88 -40.05
CA ASP A 230 -11.87 -5.81 -40.98
C ASP A 230 -12.75 -7.08 -40.99
N THR A 231 -12.20 -8.22 -40.53
CA THR A 231 -12.96 -9.47 -40.32
C THR A 231 -14.09 -9.36 -39.31
N TYR A 232 -14.04 -8.37 -38.40
CA TYR A 232 -15.08 -8.08 -37.41
C TYR A 232 -15.97 -6.89 -37.80
N SER A 233 -15.80 -6.33 -39.01
CA SER A 233 -16.66 -5.26 -39.51
C SER A 233 -18.13 -5.69 -39.45
N ARG A 234 -19.01 -4.80 -38.96
CA ARG A 234 -20.46 -5.04 -38.76
C ARG A 234 -20.83 -6.10 -37.73
N ALA A 235 -19.84 -6.68 -37.04
CA ALA A 235 -20.07 -7.72 -36.04
C ALA A 235 -19.92 -7.22 -34.60
N VAL A 236 -19.51 -5.97 -34.41
CA VAL A 236 -19.24 -5.37 -33.10
C VAL A 236 -20.32 -4.37 -32.69
N CYS A 237 -20.42 -4.11 -31.39
CA CYS A 237 -21.26 -3.06 -30.85
C CYS A 237 -20.67 -2.49 -29.54
N GLY A 238 -21.10 -1.28 -29.17
CA GLY A 238 -20.62 -0.55 -27.99
C GLY A 238 -20.46 0.94 -28.28
N LEU A 239 -19.80 1.65 -27.37
CA LEU A 239 -19.44 3.06 -27.54
C LEU A 239 -18.57 3.32 -28.80
N CYS A 240 -17.87 2.32 -29.31
CA CYS A 240 -17.09 2.41 -30.55
C CYS A 240 -17.90 2.29 -31.85
N GLY A 241 -19.24 2.16 -31.77
CA GLY A 241 -20.09 1.98 -32.95
C GLY A 241 -20.08 0.54 -33.48
N ASN A 242 -20.51 0.37 -34.73
CA ASN A 242 -20.72 -0.96 -35.35
C ASN A 242 -19.68 -1.32 -36.44
N ALA A 243 -18.79 -0.37 -36.78
CA ALA A 243 -17.72 -0.54 -37.78
C ALA A 243 -18.24 -0.99 -39.16
N ASP A 244 -19.33 -0.40 -39.64
CA ASP A 244 -19.93 -0.72 -40.93
C ASP A 244 -19.51 0.21 -42.08
N GLY A 245 -18.78 1.27 -41.73
CA GLY A 245 -18.27 2.33 -42.60
C GLY A 245 -19.16 3.57 -42.67
N ASP A 246 -20.25 3.64 -41.91
CA ASP A 246 -21.20 4.76 -41.88
C ASP A 246 -21.25 5.46 -40.50
N PRO A 247 -20.53 6.59 -40.32
CA PRO A 247 -20.50 7.31 -39.04
C PRO A 247 -21.85 7.91 -38.63
N GLN A 248 -22.88 7.90 -39.50
CA GLN A 248 -24.20 8.45 -39.17
C GLN A 248 -25.03 7.50 -38.31
N ASN A 249 -24.72 6.21 -38.30
CA ASN A 249 -25.47 5.20 -37.54
C ASN A 249 -24.75 4.71 -36.29
N ASP A 250 -23.55 5.23 -36.01
CA ASP A 250 -22.71 4.77 -34.91
C ASP A 250 -23.32 4.97 -33.52
N LEU A 251 -24.21 5.95 -33.36
CA LEU A 251 -24.92 6.21 -32.10
C LEU A 251 -26.14 5.28 -31.92
N THR A 252 -26.00 4.01 -32.31
CA THR A 252 -27.06 3.00 -32.19
C THR A 252 -27.09 2.40 -30.78
N LEU A 253 -28.27 2.44 -30.16
CA LEU A 253 -28.54 1.87 -28.84
C LEU A 253 -28.46 0.33 -28.87
N PRO A 254 -28.30 -0.36 -27.73
CA PRO A 254 -28.32 -1.83 -27.66
C PRO A 254 -29.59 -2.48 -28.23
N ASN A 255 -30.71 -1.76 -28.29
CA ASN A 255 -31.97 -2.23 -28.86
C ASN A 255 -32.06 -2.05 -30.40
N GLY A 256 -31.01 -1.54 -31.05
CA GLY A 256 -30.93 -1.31 -32.50
C GLY A 256 -31.55 0.00 -32.97
N GLN A 257 -32.05 0.86 -32.08
CA GLN A 257 -32.56 2.19 -32.44
C GLN A 257 -31.43 3.22 -32.43
N LEU A 258 -31.50 4.22 -33.32
CA LEU A 258 -30.59 5.36 -33.29
C LEU A 258 -30.94 6.29 -32.12
N ALA A 259 -29.94 6.68 -31.34
CA ALA A 259 -30.12 7.60 -30.22
C ALA A 259 -30.50 9.02 -30.67
N THR A 260 -31.14 9.78 -29.78
CA THR A 260 -31.49 11.18 -30.02
C THR A 260 -30.31 12.13 -29.78
N ASP A 261 -29.40 11.74 -28.91
CA ASP A 261 -28.24 12.52 -28.48
C ASP A 261 -27.14 11.59 -27.94
N GLU A 262 -25.94 12.14 -27.82
CA GLU A 262 -24.72 11.44 -27.42
C GLU A 262 -24.80 10.89 -25.98
N ILE A 263 -25.51 11.59 -25.08
CA ILE A 263 -25.64 11.21 -23.67
C ILE A 263 -26.55 9.99 -23.55
N GLN A 264 -27.71 10.02 -24.20
CA GLN A 264 -28.61 8.88 -24.27
C GLN A 264 -27.91 7.65 -24.86
N PHE A 265 -27.16 7.85 -25.95
CA PHE A 265 -26.39 6.78 -26.58
C PHE A 265 -25.43 6.15 -25.58
N ALA A 266 -24.55 6.95 -24.97
CA ALA A 266 -23.46 6.40 -24.20
C ALA A 266 -23.92 5.80 -22.85
N ASP A 267 -24.92 6.41 -22.19
CA ASP A 267 -25.49 5.86 -20.95
C ASP A 267 -26.18 4.50 -21.18
N SER A 268 -26.75 4.29 -22.38
CA SER A 268 -27.37 3.01 -22.73
C SER A 268 -26.39 1.82 -22.79
N TRP A 269 -25.09 2.10 -22.95
CA TRP A 269 -24.01 1.10 -22.97
C TRP A 269 -23.37 0.85 -21.60
N LYS A 270 -23.99 1.35 -20.51
CA LYS A 270 -23.56 1.07 -19.14
C LYS A 270 -23.75 -0.41 -18.79
N VAL A 271 -22.71 -1.04 -18.24
CA VAL A 271 -22.71 -2.46 -17.86
C VAL A 271 -22.59 -2.71 -16.36
N ALA A 272 -22.08 -1.74 -15.59
CA ALA A 272 -22.07 -1.82 -14.13
C ALA A 272 -22.01 -0.43 -13.47
N ASP A 273 -22.63 -0.31 -12.29
CA ASP A 273 -22.46 0.83 -11.40
C ASP A 273 -21.27 0.61 -10.47
N VAL A 274 -20.53 1.68 -10.17
CA VAL A 274 -19.42 1.72 -9.21
C VAL A 274 -19.65 2.85 -8.19
N PRO A 275 -19.01 2.85 -7.01
CA PRO A 275 -19.14 3.97 -6.07
C PRO A 275 -18.82 5.31 -6.76
N GLY A 276 -19.74 6.27 -6.69
CA GLY A 276 -19.61 7.56 -7.39
C GLY A 276 -20.06 7.58 -8.85
N CYS A 277 -20.61 6.47 -9.37
CA CYS A 277 -21.17 6.40 -10.72
C CYS A 277 -22.32 7.39 -10.93
N TRP A 278 -22.22 8.16 -12.00
CA TRP A 278 -23.26 9.04 -12.51
C TRP A 278 -23.25 8.97 -14.04
N ALA A 279 -24.43 9.14 -14.66
CA ALA A 279 -24.65 9.05 -16.11
C ALA A 279 -24.07 10.23 -16.92
N GLY A 280 -23.15 11.00 -16.33
CA GLY A 280 -22.68 12.27 -16.84
C GLY A 280 -23.58 13.46 -16.47
N CYS A 281 -23.19 14.64 -16.94
CA CYS A 281 -23.82 15.89 -16.57
C CYS A 281 -25.09 16.18 -17.39
N THR A 282 -26.23 16.29 -16.71
CA THR A 282 -27.55 16.51 -17.34
C THR A 282 -27.98 17.99 -17.39
N GLU A 283 -27.55 18.83 -16.44
CA GLU A 283 -27.83 20.28 -16.42
C GLU A 283 -26.70 21.06 -15.73
N GLY A 284 -26.32 22.24 -16.25
CA GLY A 284 -25.40 23.16 -15.57
C GLY A 284 -23.91 22.80 -15.64
N CYS A 285 -23.50 21.98 -16.61
CA CYS A 285 -22.10 21.59 -16.79
C CYS A 285 -21.24 22.84 -16.97
N GLN A 286 -20.12 22.91 -16.24
CA GLN A 286 -19.15 23.97 -16.44
C GLN A 286 -18.52 23.77 -17.83
N VAL A 287 -19.03 24.51 -18.81
CA VAL A 287 -18.47 24.54 -20.15
C VAL A 287 -17.49 25.68 -20.20
N CYS A 288 -16.24 25.36 -20.49
CA CYS A 288 -15.23 26.37 -20.76
C CYS A 288 -15.67 27.28 -21.92
N THR A 289 -15.84 28.55 -21.63
CA THR A 289 -16.19 29.57 -22.62
C THR A 289 -15.03 29.77 -23.60
N GLU A 290 -15.32 30.25 -24.81
CA GLU A 290 -14.27 30.60 -25.78
C GLU A 290 -13.33 31.71 -25.27
N ALA A 291 -13.76 32.50 -24.28
CA ALA A 291 -12.92 33.49 -23.64
C ALA A 291 -11.85 32.83 -22.75
N GLU A 292 -12.23 31.83 -21.95
CA GLU A 292 -11.33 31.07 -21.07
C GLU A 292 -10.36 30.22 -21.89
N LYS A 293 -10.85 29.49 -22.90
CA LYS A 293 -9.99 28.69 -23.79
C LYS A 293 -8.92 29.52 -24.50
N ARG A 294 -9.13 30.83 -24.70
CA ARG A 294 -8.19 31.71 -25.40
C ARG A 294 -6.82 31.76 -24.71
N ALA A 295 -6.75 31.59 -23.40
CA ALA A 295 -5.49 31.58 -22.65
C ALA A 295 -4.57 30.41 -23.06
N TYR A 296 -5.14 29.29 -23.51
CA TYR A 296 -4.42 28.04 -23.78
C TYR A 296 -4.14 27.78 -25.27
N ARG A 297 -4.49 28.74 -26.15
CA ARG A 297 -4.26 28.63 -27.61
C ARG A 297 -2.79 28.84 -28.03
N GLY A 298 -1.93 29.27 -27.11
CA GLY A 298 -0.51 29.52 -27.39
C GLY A 298 0.36 28.25 -27.36
N ASP A 299 1.58 28.36 -27.90
CA ASP A 299 2.56 27.26 -28.01
C ASP A 299 3.03 26.70 -26.66
N LYS A 300 2.84 27.45 -25.57
CA LYS A 300 3.12 26.98 -24.20
C LYS A 300 2.04 26.03 -23.65
N HIS A 301 0.99 25.79 -24.42
CA HIS A 301 -0.13 24.90 -24.10
C HIS A 301 -0.51 24.13 -25.39
N CYS A 302 -1.78 24.18 -25.80
CA CYS A 302 -2.31 23.39 -26.91
C CYS A 302 -1.88 23.87 -28.31
N GLY A 303 -1.40 25.11 -28.44
CA GLY A 303 -1.05 25.70 -29.75
C GLY A 303 0.00 24.92 -30.53
N LEU A 304 0.84 24.13 -29.84
CA LEU A 304 1.87 23.30 -30.45
C LEU A 304 1.28 22.26 -31.43
N LEU A 305 0.07 21.75 -31.17
CA LEU A 305 -0.62 20.75 -31.99
C LEU A 305 -0.91 21.24 -33.41
N VAL A 306 -1.26 22.52 -33.57
CA VAL A 306 -1.70 23.12 -34.84
C VAL A 306 -0.65 24.03 -35.48
N LYS A 307 0.55 24.09 -34.90
CA LYS A 307 1.63 24.96 -35.37
C LYS A 307 2.14 24.52 -36.74
N LYS A 308 1.85 25.31 -37.78
CA LYS A 308 2.23 25.03 -39.19
C LYS A 308 3.71 24.73 -39.41
N GLN A 309 4.57 25.38 -38.62
CA GLN A 309 6.03 25.20 -38.64
C GLN A 309 6.45 24.77 -37.23
N GLY A 310 5.97 23.60 -36.83
CA GLY A 310 6.17 23.02 -35.50
C GLY A 310 6.56 21.54 -35.58
N PRO A 311 6.73 20.89 -34.43
CA PRO A 311 7.24 19.51 -34.37
C PRO A 311 6.34 18.48 -35.05
N PHE A 312 5.05 18.80 -35.19
CA PHE A 312 4.05 17.91 -35.78
C PHE A 312 3.63 18.28 -37.21
N ALA A 313 4.33 19.22 -37.87
CA ALA A 313 3.95 19.69 -39.21
C ALA A 313 3.90 18.56 -40.25
N ALA A 314 4.75 17.54 -40.13
CA ALA A 314 4.72 16.35 -40.99
C ALA A 314 3.46 15.49 -40.80
N CYS A 315 2.80 15.59 -39.64
CA CYS A 315 1.63 14.81 -39.30
C CYS A 315 0.32 15.38 -39.83
N HIS A 316 0.23 16.70 -39.96
CA HIS A 316 -1.00 17.43 -40.26
C HIS A 316 -1.69 16.98 -41.55
N GLY A 317 -0.94 16.44 -42.52
CA GLY A 317 -1.48 15.91 -43.76
C GLY A 317 -2.09 14.52 -43.65
N ALA A 318 -1.70 13.75 -42.64
CA ALA A 318 -2.19 12.39 -42.40
C ALA A 318 -3.27 12.34 -41.30
N ILE A 319 -3.14 13.18 -40.27
CA ILE A 319 -4.08 13.25 -39.14
C ILE A 319 -4.44 14.72 -38.90
N ASP A 320 -5.73 15.06 -38.98
CA ASP A 320 -6.21 16.41 -38.67
C ASP A 320 -5.90 16.75 -37.20
N PRO A 321 -5.10 17.80 -36.91
CA PRO A 321 -4.78 18.18 -35.54
C PRO A 321 -5.94 18.89 -34.82
N ASN A 322 -6.98 19.36 -35.52
CA ASN A 322 -8.01 20.20 -34.92
C ASN A 322 -8.83 19.50 -33.82
N PRO A 323 -9.27 18.24 -33.96
CA PRO A 323 -9.94 17.52 -32.86
C PRO A 323 -9.06 17.44 -31.61
N TYR A 324 -7.79 17.02 -31.75
CA TYR A 324 -6.84 16.95 -30.65
C TYR A 324 -6.58 18.32 -30.00
N PHE A 325 -6.50 19.37 -30.81
CA PHE A 325 -6.34 20.74 -30.33
C PHE A 325 -7.55 21.22 -29.51
N ASN A 326 -8.77 20.96 -30.00
CA ASN A 326 -9.99 21.35 -29.30
C ASN A 326 -10.17 20.58 -27.98
N ASN A 327 -9.86 19.28 -27.97
CA ASN A 327 -9.87 18.45 -26.76
C ASN A 327 -8.83 18.97 -25.76
N CYS A 328 -7.61 19.25 -26.21
CA CYS A 328 -6.59 19.86 -25.35
C CYS A 328 -7.07 21.19 -24.74
N LEU A 329 -7.69 22.09 -25.53
CA LEU A 329 -8.19 23.37 -25.02
C LEU A 329 -9.31 23.19 -23.99
N PHE A 330 -10.16 22.19 -24.21
CA PHE A 330 -11.25 21.85 -23.31
C PHE A 330 -10.70 21.32 -21.98
N ASP A 331 -9.90 20.25 -22.04
CA ASP A 331 -9.29 19.63 -20.86
C ASP A 331 -8.41 20.62 -20.07
N THR A 332 -7.53 21.34 -20.77
CA THR A 332 -6.61 22.30 -20.13
C THR A 332 -7.38 23.42 -19.43
N CYS A 333 -8.51 23.85 -20.00
CA CYS A 333 -9.31 24.91 -19.39
C CYS A 333 -10.02 24.44 -18.12
N LEU A 334 -10.56 23.22 -18.13
CA LEU A 334 -11.19 22.63 -16.95
C LEU A 334 -10.21 22.33 -15.82
N TYR A 335 -8.95 22.12 -16.16
CA TYR A 335 -7.83 21.97 -15.22
C TYR A 335 -7.02 23.25 -14.99
N GLU A 336 -7.59 24.42 -15.33
CA GLU A 336 -6.99 25.74 -15.06
C GLU A 336 -5.54 25.90 -15.56
N GLY A 337 -5.19 25.22 -16.65
CA GLY A 337 -3.85 25.29 -17.24
C GLY A 337 -2.86 24.25 -16.73
N HIS A 338 -3.30 23.24 -15.96
CA HIS A 338 -2.41 22.21 -15.41
C HIS A 338 -1.57 21.56 -16.51
N GLN A 339 -0.25 21.62 -16.34
CA GLN A 339 0.70 21.27 -17.40
C GLN A 339 0.63 19.79 -17.77
N GLU A 340 0.36 18.90 -16.81
CA GLU A 340 0.24 17.46 -17.07
C GLU A 340 -0.90 17.14 -18.05
N THR A 341 -2.04 17.84 -17.95
CA THR A 341 -3.18 17.69 -18.85
C THR A 341 -2.78 18.03 -20.29
N VAL A 342 -2.09 19.16 -20.48
CA VAL A 342 -1.54 19.56 -21.79
C VAL A 342 -0.60 18.48 -22.33
N CYS A 343 0.32 17.99 -21.50
CA CYS A 343 1.33 17.03 -21.93
C CYS A 343 0.71 15.70 -22.38
N HIS A 344 -0.31 15.21 -21.68
CA HIS A 344 -1.02 13.99 -22.07
C HIS A 344 -1.86 14.20 -23.33
N SER A 345 -2.57 15.34 -23.48
CA SER A 345 -3.30 15.64 -24.73
C SER A 345 -2.37 15.73 -25.94
N ILE A 346 -1.15 16.30 -25.79
CA ILE A 346 -0.14 16.31 -26.85
C ILE A 346 0.40 14.91 -27.12
N SER A 347 0.64 14.11 -26.06
CA SER A 347 1.12 12.74 -26.17
C SER A 347 0.15 11.84 -26.96
N ALA A 348 -1.17 12.06 -26.82
CA ALA A 348 -2.17 11.35 -27.60
C ALA A 348 -2.04 11.60 -29.12
N TYR A 349 -1.80 12.86 -29.53
CA TYR A 349 -1.56 13.19 -30.95
C TYR A 349 -0.23 12.62 -31.45
N VAL A 350 0.81 12.63 -30.61
CA VAL A 350 2.11 12.00 -30.90
C VAL A 350 1.94 10.50 -31.14
N ALA A 351 1.24 9.80 -30.26
CA ALA A 351 0.98 8.37 -30.38
C ALA A 351 0.17 8.03 -31.64
N ALA A 352 -0.82 8.86 -31.98
CA ALA A 352 -1.57 8.72 -33.23
C ALA A 352 -0.65 8.93 -34.44
N CYS A 353 0.21 9.95 -34.41
CA CYS A 353 1.12 10.27 -35.50
C CYS A 353 2.15 9.16 -35.77
N GLN A 354 2.82 8.70 -34.72
CA GLN A 354 3.82 7.65 -34.81
C GLN A 354 3.22 6.32 -35.26
N SER A 355 1.96 6.04 -34.92
CA SER A 355 1.26 4.84 -35.44
C SER A 355 1.12 4.81 -36.96
N GLN A 356 1.24 5.97 -37.64
CA GLN A 356 1.26 6.09 -39.10
C GLN A 356 2.69 5.98 -39.70
N GLY A 357 3.71 5.70 -38.87
CA GLY A 357 5.10 5.68 -39.32
C GLY A 357 5.69 7.05 -39.63
N ILE A 358 5.08 8.13 -39.13
CA ILE A 358 5.52 9.50 -39.39
C ILE A 358 6.55 9.93 -38.34
N ASN A 359 7.74 10.31 -38.80
CA ASN A 359 8.77 10.88 -37.96
C ASN A 359 8.42 12.32 -37.57
N ILE A 360 8.32 12.59 -36.27
CA ILE A 360 8.05 13.91 -35.70
C ILE A 360 9.33 14.53 -35.11
N MET A 361 9.36 15.86 -34.96
CA MET A 361 10.49 16.54 -34.32
C MET A 361 10.31 16.62 -32.79
N GLN A 362 11.41 16.91 -32.08
CA GLN A 362 11.42 17.07 -30.63
C GLN A 362 10.39 18.11 -30.17
N TRP A 363 9.50 17.70 -29.27
CA TRP A 363 8.43 18.53 -28.72
C TRP A 363 8.51 18.71 -27.20
N ARG A 364 9.15 17.76 -26.49
CA ARG A 364 9.46 17.87 -25.05
C ARG A 364 10.76 18.62 -24.81
N SER A 365 10.85 19.32 -23.68
CA SER A 365 12.07 20.01 -23.21
C SER A 365 12.10 20.06 -21.68
N ASP A 366 13.25 20.41 -21.09
CA ASP A 366 13.39 20.55 -19.63
C ASP A 366 12.36 21.51 -19.02
N ALA A 367 11.89 22.51 -19.78
CA ALA A 367 10.90 23.50 -19.35
C ALA A 367 9.46 23.19 -19.81
N PHE A 368 9.25 22.17 -20.64
CA PHE A 368 7.94 21.85 -21.21
C PHE A 368 7.77 20.35 -21.42
N CYS A 369 6.89 19.72 -20.62
CA CYS A 369 6.61 18.29 -20.67
C CYS A 369 7.86 17.43 -20.54
N SER A 370 8.76 17.82 -19.62
CA SER A 370 10.05 17.18 -19.40
C SER A 370 9.88 15.67 -19.16
N PRO A 371 10.57 14.81 -19.93
CA PRO A 371 10.44 13.37 -19.76
C PRO A 371 11.12 12.91 -18.47
N VAL A 372 10.44 12.05 -17.71
CA VAL A 372 10.99 11.44 -16.50
C VAL A 372 11.16 9.94 -16.73
N CYS A 373 12.40 9.47 -16.73
CA CYS A 373 12.71 8.04 -16.84
C CYS A 373 13.28 7.48 -15.53
N PRO A 374 12.89 6.25 -15.15
CA PRO A 374 13.49 5.56 -14.01
C PRO A 374 15.01 5.34 -14.14
N PRO A 375 15.71 4.96 -13.05
CA PRO A 375 17.12 4.62 -13.11
C PRO A 375 17.43 3.55 -14.17
N ASN A 376 18.60 3.67 -14.79
CA ASN A 376 19.08 2.81 -15.90
C ASN A 376 18.21 2.86 -17.18
N GLN A 377 17.43 3.93 -17.33
CA GLN A 377 16.67 4.22 -18.55
C GLN A 377 17.00 5.62 -19.07
N HIS A 378 16.71 5.83 -20.35
CA HIS A 378 16.76 7.14 -20.99
C HIS A 378 15.52 7.34 -21.87
N TYR A 379 15.19 8.59 -22.12
CA TYR A 379 14.07 8.96 -22.97
C TYR A 379 14.49 8.93 -24.44
N GLU A 380 13.62 8.37 -25.28
CA GLU A 380 13.71 8.51 -26.73
C GLU A 380 12.33 8.91 -27.29
N LEU A 381 12.32 9.89 -28.19
CA LEU A 381 11.12 10.26 -28.93
C LEU A 381 10.71 9.16 -29.92
N CYS A 382 11.67 8.42 -30.47
CA CYS A 382 11.46 7.42 -31.51
C CYS A 382 12.39 6.24 -31.22
N GLY A 383 12.08 5.50 -30.15
CA GLY A 383 12.78 4.28 -29.78
C GLY A 383 12.14 3.02 -30.37
N PRO A 384 12.75 1.85 -30.17
CA PRO A 384 12.23 0.58 -30.69
C PRO A 384 10.85 0.25 -30.10
N ALA A 385 9.88 -0.11 -30.93
CA ALA A 385 8.56 -0.54 -30.48
C ALA A 385 8.61 -1.79 -29.58
N CYS A 386 9.59 -2.66 -29.85
CA CYS A 386 9.82 -3.91 -29.15
C CYS A 386 11.18 -3.86 -28.43
N PRO A 387 11.30 -3.17 -27.29
CA PRO A 387 12.57 -3.07 -26.57
C PRO A 387 12.96 -4.41 -25.94
N ALA A 388 14.26 -4.65 -25.77
CA ALA A 388 14.75 -5.90 -25.20
C ALA A 388 14.35 -6.06 -23.71
N THR A 389 13.68 -7.17 -23.40
CA THR A 389 13.35 -7.53 -22.03
C THR A 389 14.08 -8.79 -21.56
N CYS A 390 14.04 -9.05 -20.25
CA CYS A 390 14.55 -10.28 -19.64
C CYS A 390 13.81 -11.55 -20.08
N TRP A 391 12.72 -11.42 -20.84
CA TRP A 391 11.98 -12.54 -21.40
C TRP A 391 12.70 -13.23 -22.59
N GLY A 392 13.57 -12.50 -23.31
CA GLY A 392 14.33 -13.04 -24.44
C GLY A 392 13.57 -13.11 -25.79
N GLN A 393 14.05 -13.95 -26.72
CA GLN A 393 13.61 -14.03 -28.15
C GLN A 393 12.11 -14.25 -28.39
N ALA A 394 11.33 -14.71 -27.41
CA ALA A 394 9.88 -14.87 -27.56
C ALA A 394 9.12 -13.54 -27.73
N GLU A 395 9.78 -12.39 -27.47
CA GLU A 395 9.24 -11.06 -27.71
C GLU A 395 9.32 -10.63 -29.18
N VAL A 396 10.32 -11.14 -29.91
CA VAL A 396 10.52 -10.91 -31.36
C VAL A 396 9.40 -11.56 -32.18
N GLU A 397 8.75 -12.61 -31.66
CA GLU A 397 7.58 -13.22 -32.31
C GLU A 397 6.26 -12.50 -31.95
N ALA A 398 6.23 -11.71 -30.88
CA ALA A 398 5.01 -11.14 -30.31
C ALA A 398 4.70 -9.73 -30.85
N CYS A 399 5.76 -8.92 -30.90
CA CYS A 399 5.76 -7.55 -31.38
C CYS A 399 6.40 -7.57 -32.78
N ASP A 400 5.76 -6.91 -33.76
CA ASP A 400 6.26 -6.90 -35.13
C ASP A 400 7.52 -6.02 -35.17
N GLU A 401 8.70 -6.59 -35.48
CA GLU A 401 9.94 -5.80 -35.57
C GLU A 401 9.85 -4.66 -36.60
N ALA A 402 8.94 -4.77 -37.57
CA ALA A 402 8.65 -3.71 -38.53
C ALA A 402 7.68 -2.63 -37.99
N ALA A 403 7.27 -2.70 -36.73
CA ALA A 403 6.39 -1.71 -36.11
C ALA A 403 7.05 -0.32 -36.08
N PRO A 404 6.27 0.76 -36.30
CA PRO A 404 6.77 2.12 -36.20
C PRO A 404 7.43 2.39 -34.84
N CYS A 405 8.49 3.21 -34.83
CA CYS A 405 9.11 3.65 -33.58
C CYS A 405 8.11 4.37 -32.67
N THR A 406 8.39 4.38 -31.37
CA THR A 406 7.47 4.90 -30.37
C THR A 406 8.20 5.76 -29.33
N GLU A 407 7.53 6.78 -28.82
CA GLU A 407 8.01 7.59 -27.71
C GLU A 407 7.94 6.83 -26.37
N GLY A 408 9.00 6.91 -25.57
CA GLY A 408 9.02 6.30 -24.23
C GLY A 408 10.37 6.35 -23.52
N CYS A 409 10.45 5.61 -22.41
CA CYS A 409 11.69 5.35 -21.68
C CYS A 409 12.20 3.95 -22.03
N PHE A 410 13.50 3.88 -22.38
CA PHE A 410 14.16 2.67 -22.85
C PHE A 410 15.38 2.36 -21.98
N CYS A 411 15.67 1.07 -21.78
CA CYS A 411 16.83 0.66 -20.99
C CYS A 411 18.13 1.16 -21.62
N ASN A 412 19.07 1.58 -20.79
CA ASN A 412 20.42 1.90 -21.24
C ASN A 412 21.14 0.66 -21.78
N GLU A 413 22.15 0.87 -22.63
CA GLU A 413 22.97 -0.20 -23.18
C GLU A 413 23.53 -1.11 -22.05
N GLY A 414 23.42 -2.44 -22.24
CA GLY A 414 23.82 -3.45 -21.25
C GLY A 414 22.74 -3.81 -20.20
N PHE A 415 21.58 -3.14 -20.22
CA PHE A 415 20.45 -3.45 -19.35
C PHE A 415 19.26 -3.99 -20.14
N LEU A 416 18.48 -4.87 -19.51
CA LEU A 416 17.25 -5.46 -20.03
C LEU A 416 16.08 -5.13 -19.11
N ARG A 417 14.89 -4.96 -19.67
CA ARG A 417 13.70 -4.67 -18.87
C ARG A 417 13.22 -5.92 -18.12
N SER A 418 13.09 -5.78 -16.80
CA SER A 418 12.57 -6.78 -15.88
C SER A 418 11.36 -6.18 -15.14
N GLY A 419 10.17 -6.32 -15.74
CA GLY A 419 8.96 -5.63 -15.32
C GLY A 419 9.08 -4.11 -15.51
N ASP A 420 9.10 -3.38 -14.40
CA ASP A 420 9.17 -1.90 -14.33
C ASP A 420 10.60 -1.34 -14.22
N ARG A 421 11.64 -2.20 -14.18
CA ARG A 421 13.04 -1.78 -13.96
C ARG A 421 13.95 -2.30 -15.06
N CYS A 422 15.08 -1.63 -15.27
CA CYS A 422 16.14 -2.10 -16.15
C CYS A 422 17.29 -2.67 -15.33
N VAL A 423 17.60 -3.95 -15.57
CA VAL A 423 18.57 -4.74 -14.81
C VAL A 423 19.61 -5.38 -15.75
N PRO A 424 20.83 -5.67 -15.27
CA PRO A 424 21.79 -6.46 -16.05
C PRO A 424 21.26 -7.88 -16.32
N LEU A 425 21.76 -8.53 -17.37
CA LEU A 425 21.35 -9.90 -17.75
C LEU A 425 21.44 -10.91 -16.59
N THR A 426 22.42 -10.76 -15.69
CA THR A 426 22.62 -11.63 -14.52
C THR A 426 21.51 -11.53 -13.47
N GLU A 427 20.73 -10.45 -13.50
CA GLU A 427 19.62 -10.16 -12.59
C GLU A 427 18.26 -10.37 -13.27
N CYS A 428 18.25 -10.92 -14.49
CA CYS A 428 17.00 -11.30 -15.14
C CYS A 428 16.28 -12.39 -14.35
N GLY A 429 14.96 -12.26 -14.33
CA GLY A 429 14.05 -13.17 -13.65
C GLY A 429 13.79 -14.47 -14.43
N CYS A 430 12.63 -15.07 -14.16
CA CYS A 430 12.27 -16.40 -14.63
C CYS A 430 10.94 -16.37 -15.38
N LEU A 431 10.83 -17.27 -16.35
CA LEU A 431 9.58 -17.53 -17.06
C LEU A 431 8.93 -18.81 -16.51
N HIS A 432 7.69 -18.71 -16.05
CA HIS A 432 6.91 -19.87 -15.62
C HIS A 432 5.47 -19.77 -16.14
N GLU A 433 5.02 -20.77 -16.91
CA GLU A 433 3.67 -20.84 -17.50
C GLU A 433 3.20 -19.55 -18.22
N GLY A 434 4.10 -18.91 -18.98
CA GLY A 434 3.76 -17.68 -19.70
C GLY A 434 3.65 -16.43 -18.81
N ARG A 435 4.20 -16.47 -17.59
CA ARG A 435 4.33 -15.32 -16.68
C ARG A 435 5.79 -15.04 -16.35
N TYR A 436 6.14 -13.76 -16.30
CA TYR A 436 7.44 -13.29 -15.88
C TYR A 436 7.45 -13.06 -14.37
N TYR A 437 8.47 -13.59 -13.70
CA TYR A 437 8.72 -13.40 -12.27
C TYR A 437 10.10 -12.79 -12.08
N LYS A 438 10.22 -11.75 -11.26
CA LYS A 438 11.51 -11.09 -11.00
C LYS A 438 12.44 -12.02 -10.21
N MET A 439 13.75 -11.80 -10.32
CA MET A 439 14.73 -12.57 -9.55
C MET A 439 14.44 -12.44 -8.03
N GLY A 440 14.34 -13.57 -7.34
CA GLY A 440 14.01 -13.64 -5.92
C GLY A 440 12.52 -13.61 -5.59
N GLU A 441 11.64 -13.44 -6.58
CA GLU A 441 10.19 -13.45 -6.37
C GLU A 441 9.68 -14.85 -6.01
N GLU A 442 8.81 -14.91 -4.99
CA GLU A 442 8.12 -16.13 -4.58
C GLU A 442 6.64 -16.08 -4.93
N PHE A 443 6.09 -17.21 -5.40
CA PHE A 443 4.70 -17.26 -5.88
C PHE A 443 4.10 -18.66 -5.73
N PHE A 444 2.76 -18.73 -5.72
CA PHE A 444 2.03 -20.00 -5.83
C PHE A 444 1.68 -20.28 -7.29
N ALA A 445 2.23 -21.37 -7.85
CA ALA A 445 2.02 -21.73 -9.26
C ALA A 445 0.57 -22.15 -9.53
N CYS A 446 -0.01 -22.98 -8.66
CA CYS A 446 -1.33 -23.57 -8.90
C CYS A 446 -2.51 -22.75 -8.35
N PRO A 447 -3.71 -22.85 -8.93
CA PRO A 447 -4.94 -22.23 -8.40
C PRO A 447 -5.33 -22.67 -6.97
N HIS A 448 -4.83 -23.81 -6.51
CA HIS A 448 -5.09 -24.33 -5.16
C HIS A 448 -3.94 -24.10 -4.18
N CYS A 449 -2.94 -23.29 -4.55
CA CYS A 449 -1.77 -23.01 -3.72
C CYS A 449 -1.12 -24.29 -3.20
N SER A 450 -1.01 -25.33 -4.05
CA SER A 450 -0.46 -26.65 -3.70
C SER A 450 1.06 -26.74 -3.89
N GLU A 451 1.64 -25.70 -4.50
CA GLU A 451 3.05 -25.61 -4.82
C GLU A 451 3.49 -24.15 -4.72
N ARG A 452 4.57 -23.92 -3.96
CA ARG A 452 5.22 -22.61 -3.81
C ARG A 452 6.54 -22.63 -4.57
N CYS A 453 6.73 -21.63 -5.41
CA CYS A 453 7.88 -21.49 -6.28
C CYS A 453 8.66 -20.22 -5.94
N ALA A 454 9.95 -20.24 -6.25
CA ALA A 454 10.82 -19.08 -6.16
C ALA A 454 11.62 -18.94 -7.46
N CYS A 455 11.67 -17.74 -8.02
CA CYS A 455 12.55 -17.43 -9.13
C CYS A 455 13.99 -17.26 -8.63
N LYS A 456 14.90 -18.09 -9.13
CA LYS A 456 16.34 -18.06 -8.85
C LYS A 456 17.11 -17.41 -10.01
N GLY A 457 18.39 -17.14 -9.79
CA GLY A 457 19.26 -16.60 -10.84
C GLY A 457 19.33 -17.52 -12.06
N ALA A 458 19.62 -16.93 -13.23
CA ALA A 458 19.69 -17.60 -14.53
C ALA A 458 18.37 -18.23 -15.02
N GLY A 459 17.22 -17.68 -14.60
CA GLY A 459 15.89 -18.08 -15.08
C GLY A 459 15.36 -19.39 -14.51
N ALA A 460 16.03 -19.96 -13.51
CA ALA A 460 15.62 -21.20 -12.87
C ALA A 460 14.46 -20.98 -11.88
N VAL A 461 13.40 -21.77 -12.02
CA VAL A 461 12.28 -21.77 -11.07
C VAL A 461 12.42 -22.98 -10.16
N GLU A 462 12.47 -22.75 -8.85
CA GLU A 462 12.50 -23.81 -7.85
C GLU A 462 11.17 -23.88 -7.13
N CYS A 463 10.46 -25.00 -7.24
CA CYS A 463 9.17 -25.22 -6.63
C CYS A 463 9.21 -26.30 -5.55
N ARG A 464 8.38 -26.13 -4.51
CA ARG A 464 8.20 -27.10 -3.44
C ARG A 464 6.71 -27.31 -3.16
N PRO A 465 6.28 -28.55 -2.86
CA PRO A 465 4.92 -28.81 -2.39
C PRO A 465 4.66 -28.04 -1.10
N GLU A 466 3.65 -27.19 -1.10
CA GLU A 466 3.25 -26.36 0.03
C GLU A 466 1.76 -26.07 -0.15
N GLY A 467 0.95 -26.29 0.87
CA GLY A 467 -0.51 -26.07 0.84
C GLY A 467 -0.92 -25.04 1.88
N CYS A 468 -2.12 -24.48 1.73
CA CYS A 468 -2.67 -23.58 2.74
C CYS A 468 -2.87 -24.28 4.08
N ALA A 469 -2.59 -23.55 5.17
CA ALA A 469 -2.75 -24.08 6.51
C ALA A 469 -4.24 -24.29 6.86
N ALA A 470 -4.50 -25.02 7.94
CA ALA A 470 -5.87 -25.26 8.38
C ALA A 470 -6.56 -23.95 8.80
N GLY A 471 -7.62 -23.57 8.08
CA GLY A 471 -8.36 -22.31 8.27
C GLY A 471 -8.03 -21.23 7.22
N GLU A 472 -7.05 -21.50 6.37
CA GLU A 472 -6.75 -20.71 5.18
C GLU A 472 -7.34 -21.35 3.92
N GLU A 473 -7.65 -20.50 2.94
CA GLU A 473 -8.08 -20.88 1.62
C GLU A 473 -7.21 -20.18 0.59
N CYS A 474 -6.88 -20.88 -0.50
CA CYS A 474 -6.14 -20.28 -1.59
C CYS A 474 -7.07 -19.31 -2.33
N MET A 475 -6.78 -18.02 -2.22
CA MET A 475 -7.54 -16.98 -2.88
C MET A 475 -6.61 -15.89 -3.40
N VAL A 476 -7.19 -14.89 -4.06
CA VAL A 476 -6.47 -13.72 -4.54
C VAL A 476 -6.92 -12.53 -3.71
N GLN A 477 -5.99 -11.91 -3.00
CA GLN A 477 -6.24 -10.70 -2.22
C GLN A 477 -5.23 -9.63 -2.64
N ASP A 478 -5.71 -8.42 -2.92
CA ASP A 478 -4.88 -7.27 -3.33
C ASP A 478 -3.92 -7.59 -4.49
N GLY A 479 -4.38 -8.37 -5.47
CA GLY A 479 -3.58 -8.73 -6.64
C GLY A 479 -2.64 -9.92 -6.45
N VAL A 480 -2.53 -10.48 -5.24
CA VAL A 480 -1.58 -11.56 -4.94
C VAL A 480 -2.35 -12.85 -4.68
N ARG A 481 -1.89 -13.96 -5.28
CA ARG A 481 -2.39 -15.29 -4.95
C ARG A 481 -1.62 -15.80 -3.73
N GLY A 482 -2.36 -16.28 -2.74
CA GLY A 482 -1.80 -16.77 -1.50
C GLY A 482 -2.84 -17.53 -0.68
N CYS A 483 -2.37 -18.03 0.45
CA CYS A 483 -3.23 -18.64 1.46
C CYS A 483 -3.72 -17.53 2.38
N TYR A 484 -5.03 -17.29 2.37
CA TYR A 484 -5.65 -16.25 3.16
C TYR A 484 -6.74 -16.83 4.06
N PRO A 485 -7.07 -16.19 5.19
CA PRO A 485 -8.04 -16.72 6.14
C PRO A 485 -9.45 -16.73 5.56
N ARG A 486 -10.21 -17.81 5.81
CA ARG A 486 -11.55 -18.02 5.24
C ARG A 486 -12.58 -16.95 5.63
N GLU A 487 -12.56 -16.52 6.89
CA GLU A 487 -13.45 -15.50 7.45
C GLU A 487 -12.73 -14.73 8.58
N CYS A 488 -12.99 -13.42 8.70
CA CYS A 488 -12.55 -12.59 9.83
C CYS A 488 -13.71 -12.41 10.82
N GLY A 489 -13.49 -12.64 12.11
CA GLY A 489 -14.48 -12.30 13.15
C GLY A 489 -14.52 -10.78 13.39
N LEU A 490 -15.71 -10.20 13.60
CA LEU A 490 -15.88 -8.78 13.92
C LEU A 490 -16.42 -8.58 15.35
N CYS A 491 -15.64 -7.91 16.22
CA CYS A 491 -16.12 -7.41 17.51
C CYS A 491 -16.44 -5.91 17.40
N GLN A 492 -17.57 -5.47 17.94
CA GLN A 492 -18.02 -4.07 17.89
C GLN A 492 -18.41 -3.55 19.28
N VAL A 493 -18.06 -2.31 19.59
CA VAL A 493 -18.59 -1.58 20.76
C VAL A 493 -19.67 -0.62 20.26
N LEU A 494 -20.92 -0.88 20.62
CA LEU A 494 -22.10 -0.14 20.18
C LEU A 494 -22.54 0.84 21.28
N GLY A 495 -22.15 2.11 21.12
CA GLY A 495 -22.35 3.13 22.14
C GLY A 495 -21.52 2.83 23.40
N ALA A 496 -21.97 3.32 24.56
CA ALA A 496 -21.15 3.26 25.77
C ALA A 496 -21.32 1.97 26.59
N VAL A 497 -22.32 1.15 26.31
CA VAL A 497 -22.68 -0.02 27.15
C VAL A 497 -22.99 -1.29 26.37
N SER A 498 -23.07 -1.27 25.04
CA SER A 498 -23.41 -2.47 24.26
C SER A 498 -22.20 -2.96 23.48
N TYR A 499 -22.08 -4.27 23.31
CA TYR A 499 -20.98 -4.91 22.60
C TYR A 499 -21.50 -6.06 21.76
N SER A 500 -20.99 -6.22 20.55
CA SER A 500 -21.12 -7.43 19.74
C SER A 500 -19.79 -8.18 19.79
N THR A 501 -19.82 -9.44 20.21
CA THR A 501 -18.64 -10.33 20.22
C THR A 501 -18.28 -10.80 18.81
N PHE A 502 -17.12 -11.46 18.67
CA PHE A 502 -16.67 -12.03 17.39
C PHE A 502 -17.63 -13.08 16.82
N ASP A 503 -18.39 -13.77 17.68
CA ASP A 503 -19.44 -14.73 17.31
C ASP A 503 -20.84 -14.08 17.16
N GLY A 504 -20.92 -12.75 17.11
CA GLY A 504 -22.15 -12.00 16.85
C GLY A 504 -23.12 -11.90 18.04
N ARG A 505 -22.68 -12.20 19.28
CA ARG A 505 -23.53 -12.05 20.47
C ARG A 505 -23.53 -10.62 20.95
N LEU A 506 -24.73 -10.08 21.13
CA LEU A 506 -24.93 -8.79 21.78
C LEU A 506 -24.90 -8.94 23.30
N MET A 507 -24.06 -8.15 23.98
CA MET A 507 -24.00 -8.06 25.43
C MET A 507 -24.07 -6.60 25.88
N HIS A 508 -24.62 -6.38 27.09
CA HIS A 508 -24.71 -5.06 27.70
C HIS A 508 -23.91 -5.02 29.00
N PHE A 509 -22.97 -4.09 29.10
CA PHE A 509 -22.09 -3.91 30.25
C PHE A 509 -21.79 -2.43 30.50
N ALA A 510 -22.21 -1.95 31.67
CA ALA A 510 -22.17 -0.56 32.09
C ALA A 510 -21.15 -0.29 33.22
N GLY A 511 -19.93 -0.80 33.06
CA GLY A 511 -18.84 -0.58 34.02
C GLY A 511 -17.95 0.62 33.68
N THR A 512 -17.31 1.20 34.70
CA THR A 512 -16.38 2.35 34.62
C THR A 512 -15.02 1.94 35.18
N CYS A 513 -14.15 1.44 34.31
CA CYS A 513 -12.81 0.92 34.60
C CYS A 513 -12.07 0.81 33.23
N THR A 514 -10.84 0.31 33.23
CA THR A 514 -10.14 -0.10 32.01
C THR A 514 -10.42 -1.58 31.75
N TYR A 515 -10.92 -1.91 30.56
CA TYR A 515 -11.31 -3.26 30.17
C TYR A 515 -10.57 -3.72 28.93
N THR A 516 -10.06 -4.94 28.95
CA THR A 516 -9.52 -5.59 27.75
C THR A 516 -10.67 -6.05 26.84
N LEU A 517 -10.67 -5.59 25.58
CA LEU A 517 -11.63 -5.99 24.55
C LEU A 517 -11.18 -7.28 23.86
N ALA A 518 -9.94 -7.31 23.39
CA ALA A 518 -9.31 -8.43 22.69
C ALA A 518 -7.83 -8.53 23.09
N ALA A 519 -7.31 -9.74 23.25
CA ALA A 519 -5.89 -9.96 23.53
C ALA A 519 -5.47 -11.34 23.02
N ALA A 520 -4.23 -11.44 22.52
CA ALA A 520 -3.58 -12.70 22.18
C ALA A 520 -2.25 -12.81 22.93
N GLU A 521 -2.03 -13.96 23.57
CA GLU A 521 -0.77 -14.31 24.23
C GLU A 521 0.07 -15.21 23.32
N ALA A 522 1.39 -15.15 23.43
CA ALA A 522 2.27 -16.02 22.67
C ALA A 522 2.13 -17.47 23.16
N THR A 523 1.70 -18.40 22.29
CA THR A 523 1.61 -19.83 22.62
C THR A 523 2.55 -20.69 21.79
N SER A 524 3.50 -21.33 22.48
CA SER A 524 4.38 -22.42 22.03
C SER A 524 5.30 -22.17 20.82
N LEU A 525 6.35 -22.99 20.71
CA LEU A 525 7.47 -22.85 19.77
C LEU A 525 7.14 -23.23 18.32
N GLU A 526 5.92 -23.72 18.02
CA GLU A 526 5.56 -24.25 16.69
C GLU A 526 4.70 -23.31 15.85
N ASP A 527 3.99 -22.31 16.43
CA ASP A 527 3.25 -21.26 15.69
C ASP A 527 3.23 -19.94 16.50
N PRO A 528 4.13 -18.97 16.22
CA PRO A 528 4.17 -17.74 17.00
C PRO A 528 3.06 -16.78 16.58
N LEU A 529 1.91 -16.84 17.26
CA LEU A 529 0.93 -15.75 17.20
C LEU A 529 1.57 -14.44 17.63
N VAL A 530 1.30 -13.36 16.89
CA VAL A 530 1.72 -12.01 17.26
C VAL A 530 0.95 -11.60 18.53
N PRO A 531 1.64 -11.34 19.66
CA PRO A 531 0.96 -10.91 20.87
C PRO A 531 0.44 -9.48 20.71
N PHE A 532 -0.81 -9.26 21.08
CA PHE A 532 -1.43 -7.93 21.10
C PHE A 532 -2.45 -7.82 22.23
N VAL A 533 -2.77 -6.58 22.61
CA VAL A 533 -3.85 -6.26 23.55
C VAL A 533 -4.59 -5.00 23.10
N VAL A 534 -5.91 -5.04 23.15
CA VAL A 534 -6.81 -3.91 22.91
C VAL A 534 -7.57 -3.62 24.20
N GLU A 535 -7.45 -2.42 24.74
CA GLU A 535 -8.10 -1.98 25.96
C GLU A 535 -8.98 -0.76 25.73
N VAL A 536 -10.07 -0.67 26.48
CA VAL A 536 -10.96 0.49 26.51
C VAL A 536 -11.06 1.03 27.94
N GLU A 537 -10.73 2.29 28.12
CA GLU A 537 -10.92 3.02 29.37
C GLU A 537 -12.29 3.70 29.36
N LYS A 538 -13.07 3.47 30.42
CA LYS A 538 -14.39 4.07 30.60
C LYS A 538 -14.48 4.87 31.90
N GLU A 539 -15.04 6.07 31.79
CA GLU A 539 -15.28 6.97 32.93
C GLU A 539 -16.77 7.14 33.21
N SER A 540 -17.11 7.58 34.43
CA SER A 540 -18.47 7.94 34.80
C SER A 540 -18.85 9.30 34.20
N GLY A 541 -19.85 9.34 33.31
CA GLY A 541 -20.42 10.58 32.76
C GLY A 541 -21.82 10.90 33.30
N GLU A 542 -22.34 12.08 32.96
CA GLU A 542 -23.66 12.58 33.45
C GLU A 542 -24.86 11.69 33.05
N VAL A 543 -24.75 10.88 32.00
CA VAL A 543 -25.83 10.02 31.46
C VAL A 543 -25.47 8.52 31.52
N GLY A 544 -24.38 8.18 32.22
CA GLY A 544 -23.87 6.80 32.34
C GLY A 544 -22.38 6.68 31.98
N PRO A 545 -21.83 5.46 31.94
CA PRO A 545 -20.45 5.20 31.54
C PRO A 545 -20.20 5.78 30.15
N ALA A 546 -19.00 6.30 29.89
CA ALA A 546 -18.60 6.76 28.58
C ALA A 546 -17.17 6.34 28.27
N ILE A 547 -16.86 6.12 26.98
CA ILE A 547 -15.52 5.76 26.54
C ILE A 547 -14.64 7.01 26.64
N ARG A 548 -13.57 6.92 27.43
CA ARG A 548 -12.57 7.97 27.62
C ARG A 548 -11.40 7.78 26.66
N GLN A 549 -10.89 6.55 26.56
CA GLN A 549 -9.69 6.24 25.78
C GLN A 549 -9.74 4.80 25.24
N LEU A 550 -9.17 4.59 24.06
CA LEU A 550 -8.88 3.27 23.48
C LEU A 550 -7.36 3.10 23.39
N LEU A 551 -6.85 1.94 23.76
CA LEU A 551 -5.44 1.60 23.74
C LEU A 551 -5.24 0.31 22.94
N VAL A 552 -4.31 0.30 22.00
CA VAL A 552 -3.96 -0.87 21.18
C VAL A 552 -2.46 -1.09 21.28
N ALA A 553 -2.01 -2.18 21.87
CA ALA A 553 -0.59 -2.52 21.95
C ALA A 553 -0.27 -3.75 21.10
N VAL A 554 0.72 -3.61 20.21
CA VAL A 554 1.18 -4.65 19.28
C VAL A 554 2.70 -4.56 19.18
N HIS A 555 3.44 -5.67 19.31
CA HIS A 555 4.91 -5.70 19.19
C HIS A 555 5.67 -4.66 20.08
N GLY A 556 5.13 -4.31 21.25
CA GLY A 556 5.75 -3.33 22.15
C GLY A 556 5.49 -1.87 21.77
N VAL A 557 4.67 -1.61 20.76
CA VAL A 557 4.17 -0.28 20.38
C VAL A 557 2.75 -0.13 20.89
N THR A 558 2.48 0.92 21.66
CA THR A 558 1.13 1.24 22.17
C THR A 558 0.54 2.45 21.47
N VAL A 559 -0.64 2.28 20.90
CA VAL A 559 -1.42 3.30 20.21
C VAL A 559 -2.60 3.72 21.08
N GLY A 560 -2.67 4.97 21.51
CA GLY A 560 -3.77 5.49 22.32
C GLY A 560 -4.64 6.48 21.56
N MET A 561 -5.97 6.35 21.65
CA MET A 561 -6.97 7.29 21.11
C MET A 561 -7.83 7.82 22.26
N ALA A 562 -7.73 9.10 22.59
CA ALA A 562 -8.46 9.71 23.72
C ALA A 562 -9.59 10.65 23.25
N ARG A 563 -10.69 10.69 24.02
CA ARG A 563 -11.86 11.55 23.78
C ARG A 563 -11.56 13.01 24.15
N GLY A 564 -11.73 13.94 23.20
CA GLY A 564 -11.58 15.40 23.34
C GLY A 564 -12.20 16.16 22.15
N THR A 565 -12.03 17.49 22.05
CA THR A 565 -12.44 18.28 20.87
C THR A 565 -11.60 17.98 19.62
N GLN A 566 -10.40 17.43 19.82
CA GLN A 566 -9.51 16.82 18.84
C GLN A 566 -9.15 15.42 19.34
N TRP A 567 -9.35 14.38 18.52
CA TRP A 567 -8.85 13.03 18.82
C TRP A 567 -7.32 13.02 18.67
N THR A 568 -6.60 12.73 19.76
CA THR A 568 -5.14 12.58 19.74
C THR A 568 -4.77 11.11 19.60
N VAL A 569 -4.01 10.77 18.54
CA VAL A 569 -3.42 9.44 18.38
C VAL A 569 -2.00 9.49 18.95
N THR A 570 -1.72 8.67 19.96
CA THR A 570 -0.40 8.60 20.58
C THR A 570 0.29 7.29 20.26
N VAL A 571 1.54 7.29 19.80
CA VAL A 571 2.36 6.08 19.60
C VAL A 571 3.49 6.08 20.63
N SER A 572 3.47 5.12 21.56
CA SER A 572 4.39 5.05 22.70
C SER A 572 4.47 6.35 23.52
N GLY A 573 3.33 7.07 23.61
CA GLY A 573 3.20 8.34 24.32
C GLY A 573 3.46 9.61 23.51
N ALA A 574 3.83 9.54 22.22
CA ALA A 574 4.00 10.70 21.34
C ALA A 574 2.76 10.96 20.47
N ALA A 575 2.22 12.17 20.44
CA ALA A 575 1.08 12.54 19.60
C ALA A 575 1.47 12.62 18.11
N LEU A 576 0.69 11.95 17.24
CA LEU A 576 0.77 12.09 15.79
C LEU A 576 -0.39 12.96 15.29
N GLY A 577 -0.13 13.84 14.32
CA GLY A 577 -1.19 14.41 13.49
C GLY A 577 -1.65 13.33 12.50
N CYS A 578 -2.89 12.88 12.59
CA CYS A 578 -3.47 12.01 11.55
C CYS A 578 -3.85 12.86 10.33
N GLU A 579 -3.54 12.37 9.14
CA GLU A 579 -3.81 13.04 7.86
C GLU A 579 -5.30 13.04 7.45
N ASN A 580 -6.18 12.31 8.15
CA ASN A 580 -7.63 12.30 7.89
C ASN A 580 -8.43 12.60 9.17
N ARG A 581 -8.85 13.87 9.31
CA ARG A 581 -9.63 14.38 10.47
C ARG A 581 -11.12 14.62 10.20
N PHE A 582 -11.65 14.25 9.04
CA PHE A 582 -13.09 14.38 8.74
C PHE A 582 -13.83 13.04 8.68
N GLY A 583 -14.62 12.80 9.73
CA GLY A 583 -15.59 11.71 9.84
C GLY A 583 -16.34 11.84 11.17
N VAL A 584 -17.68 11.75 11.17
CA VAL A 584 -18.50 11.84 12.40
C VAL A 584 -18.25 10.63 13.32
N GLN A 585 -17.68 9.56 12.76
CA GLN A 585 -17.26 8.36 13.46
C GLN A 585 -15.85 7.94 13.01
N SER A 586 -14.86 8.30 13.83
CA SER A 586 -13.42 7.93 13.80
C SER A 586 -12.50 8.72 12.84
N PRO A 587 -11.31 9.15 13.30
CA PRO A 587 -10.18 9.41 12.41
C PRO A 587 -9.69 8.09 11.80
N VAL A 588 -9.44 8.05 10.49
CA VAL A 588 -8.76 6.91 9.84
C VAL A 588 -7.25 7.19 9.89
N CYS A 589 -6.60 6.75 10.97
CA CYS A 589 -5.15 6.70 11.02
C CYS A 589 -4.73 5.30 10.52
N LYS A 590 -4.28 5.21 9.26
CA LYS A 590 -3.79 3.95 8.67
C LYS A 590 -2.40 3.64 9.25
N LEU A 591 -2.38 3.00 10.42
CA LEU A 591 -1.16 2.33 10.88
C LEU A 591 -0.99 1.07 10.02
N LEU A 592 0.23 0.82 9.52
CA LEU A 592 0.63 -0.39 8.77
C LEU A 592 0.63 -1.65 9.67
N PHE A 593 -0.44 -1.89 10.42
CA PHE A 593 -0.70 -3.13 11.15
C PHE A 593 -2.15 -3.54 10.90
N SER A 594 -2.38 -4.36 9.88
CA SER A 594 -3.68 -4.99 9.67
C SER A 594 -3.87 -6.07 10.75
N LEU A 595 -4.65 -5.77 11.79
CA LEU A 595 -5.06 -6.76 12.80
C LEU A 595 -6.42 -7.35 12.39
N GLN A 596 -6.42 -8.05 11.27
CA GLN A 596 -7.46 -9.04 10.95
C GLN A 596 -7.06 -10.34 11.63
N MET A 597 -7.93 -10.90 12.47
CA MET A 597 -7.63 -12.13 13.21
C MET A 597 -8.00 -13.35 12.36
N PRO A 598 -7.00 -14.08 11.82
CA PRO A 598 -7.22 -15.30 11.04
C PRO A 598 -7.62 -16.48 11.92
N PHE A 599 -8.26 -17.46 11.29
CA PHE A 599 -8.68 -18.70 11.93
C PHE A 599 -7.53 -19.74 11.91
N TRP A 600 -6.87 -19.99 13.04
CA TRP A 600 -5.82 -21.03 13.14
C TRP A 600 -6.43 -22.33 13.70
N GLY A 601 -6.51 -23.36 12.85
CA GLY A 601 -7.10 -24.64 13.21
C GLY A 601 -6.09 -25.75 13.48
N ALA A 602 -5.39 -25.74 14.62
CA ALA A 602 -4.95 -26.94 15.35
C ALA A 602 -4.23 -26.59 16.67
N GLY A 603 -4.97 -26.13 17.68
CA GLY A 603 -4.42 -26.01 19.04
C GLY A 603 -5.19 -25.00 19.88
N HIS A 604 -5.90 -25.51 20.89
CA HIS A 604 -6.46 -24.82 22.06
C HIS A 604 -6.81 -23.33 21.95
N GLY A 605 -8.12 -23.02 21.99
CA GLY A 605 -8.66 -21.66 21.99
C GLY A 605 -7.95 -20.71 22.97
N ALA A 606 -7.22 -19.74 22.41
CA ALA A 606 -6.55 -18.67 23.12
C ALA A 606 -7.19 -17.33 22.75
N CYS A 607 -8.32 -17.01 23.39
CA CYS A 607 -8.87 -15.66 23.52
C CYS A 607 -9.88 -15.65 24.68
N THR A 608 -9.58 -14.99 25.80
CA THR A 608 -10.63 -14.59 26.76
C THR A 608 -10.42 -13.17 27.30
N PRO A 609 -11.04 -12.17 26.65
CA PRO A 609 -11.57 -10.94 27.26
C PRO A 609 -13.05 -10.67 26.85
N LEU A 610 -13.59 -9.45 27.01
CA LEU A 610 -15.02 -9.12 26.78
C LEU A 610 -15.59 -9.57 25.41
N CYS A 611 -14.78 -9.68 24.36
CA CYS A 611 -15.23 -10.12 23.02
C CYS A 611 -15.38 -11.67 22.86
N GLY A 612 -15.07 -12.49 23.88
CA GLY A 612 -15.26 -13.95 23.86
C GLY A 612 -14.26 -14.76 23.01
N ALA A 613 -14.39 -16.09 23.00
CA ALA A 613 -13.58 -17.03 22.21
C ALA A 613 -14.33 -17.50 20.95
N ASN A 614 -13.64 -17.67 19.83
CA ASN A 614 -14.23 -18.11 18.55
C ASN A 614 -14.31 -19.66 18.49
N PRO A 615 -15.46 -20.30 18.18
CA PRO A 615 -15.55 -21.77 18.11
C PRO A 615 -14.98 -22.37 16.81
N ALA A 616 -14.40 -23.58 16.91
CA ALA A 616 -13.87 -24.38 15.79
C ALA A 616 -14.94 -24.81 14.76
N PRO A 617 -14.62 -24.93 13.44
CA PRO A 617 -15.58 -25.31 12.41
C PRO A 617 -15.57 -26.84 12.27
N GLY A 618 -16.61 -27.49 12.76
CA GLY A 618 -16.74 -28.96 12.67
C GLY A 618 -18.02 -29.58 13.21
N CYS A 619 -18.97 -28.81 13.76
CA CYS A 619 -20.24 -29.37 14.24
C CYS A 619 -21.33 -29.19 13.17
N GLY A 620 -21.63 -30.28 12.45
CA GLY A 620 -22.77 -30.36 11.55
C GLY A 620 -24.11 -30.07 12.27
N ALA A 621 -25.06 -29.57 11.48
CA ALA A 621 -26.39 -29.19 11.91
C ALA A 621 -27.18 -30.37 12.53
N ALA A 622 -27.15 -30.48 13.86
CA ALA A 622 -28.24 -31.06 14.67
C ALA A 622 -27.96 -30.80 16.16
N HIS A 623 -28.85 -30.05 16.82
CA HIS A 623 -28.93 -29.83 18.27
C HIS A 623 -27.73 -29.12 18.95
N ALA A 624 -27.60 -27.81 18.73
CA ALA A 624 -26.83 -26.94 19.63
C ALA A 624 -27.74 -26.42 20.76
N ASN A 625 -27.63 -27.02 21.95
CA ASN A 625 -28.19 -26.52 23.19
C ASN A 625 -27.30 -25.34 23.69
N PRO A 626 -27.85 -24.21 24.17
CA PRO A 626 -27.06 -23.00 24.42
C PRO A 626 -26.43 -23.00 25.83
N ALA A 627 -25.28 -23.66 26.00
CA ALA A 627 -24.24 -23.43 27.05
C ALA A 627 -23.21 -24.56 26.96
N PRO A 628 -21.89 -24.29 26.82
CA PRO A 628 -21.09 -23.80 27.96
C PRO A 628 -19.90 -22.88 27.55
N GLY A 629 -19.94 -21.59 27.92
CA GLY A 629 -18.87 -20.63 27.59
C GLY A 629 -18.07 -20.08 28.78
N CYS A 630 -18.28 -20.57 30.01
CA CYS A 630 -17.55 -20.08 31.19
C CYS A 630 -17.26 -21.24 32.16
N LYS A 631 -15.98 -21.63 32.33
CA LYS A 631 -15.51 -22.43 33.46
C LYS A 631 -14.28 -21.77 34.09
N PRO A 632 -14.20 -21.64 35.43
CA PRO A 632 -13.00 -21.16 36.12
C PRO A 632 -11.96 -22.28 36.29
N CYS A 633 -10.68 -21.93 36.15
CA CYS A 633 -9.57 -22.74 36.66
C CYS A 633 -9.33 -22.35 38.13
N PHE A 634 -9.73 -23.21 39.08
CA PHE A 634 -9.09 -23.56 40.37
C PHE A 634 -10.12 -24.28 41.24
N GLY A 635 -9.74 -25.44 41.79
CA GLY A 635 -10.62 -26.35 42.52
C GLY A 635 -10.96 -25.89 43.94
N LEU A 636 -12.25 -25.85 44.26
CA LEU A 636 -12.78 -25.95 45.62
C LEU A 636 -14.21 -26.52 45.56
N GLN A 637 -14.42 -27.71 46.15
CA GLN A 637 -15.71 -28.40 46.25
C GLN A 637 -16.47 -27.96 47.51
N ILE A 638 -17.71 -27.45 47.37
CA ILE A 638 -18.77 -27.48 48.41
C ILE A 638 -20.14 -27.70 47.70
N PRO A 639 -21.10 -28.47 48.26
CA PRO A 639 -22.07 -29.23 47.46
C PRO A 639 -23.39 -28.51 47.14
N ALA A 640 -24.03 -29.08 46.10
CA ALA A 640 -25.25 -28.66 45.42
C ALA A 640 -26.45 -28.23 46.28
N ARG A 641 -27.06 -27.10 45.92
CA ARG A 641 -28.53 -26.92 45.77
C ARG A 641 -28.87 -25.62 44.98
N LYS A 642 -29.54 -25.80 43.84
CA LYS A 642 -30.21 -24.84 42.91
C LYS A 642 -29.31 -23.94 42.02
N PRO A 643 -29.46 -23.98 40.67
CA PRO A 643 -28.78 -23.05 39.77
C PRO A 643 -29.64 -21.78 39.59
N SER A 644 -29.25 -20.70 40.25
CA SER A 644 -29.59 -19.34 39.86
C SER A 644 -28.28 -18.60 39.65
N PHE A 645 -27.77 -18.59 38.42
CA PHE A 645 -26.57 -17.82 38.05
C PHE A 645 -27.00 -16.36 37.81
N SER A 646 -26.63 -15.47 38.73
CA SER A 646 -26.60 -14.02 38.53
C SER A 646 -25.26 -13.64 37.93
N MET A 647 -25.27 -12.83 36.87
CA MET A 647 -24.12 -12.40 36.06
C MET A 647 -23.31 -11.29 36.75
N GLN A 648 -23.06 -11.40 38.06
CA GLN A 648 -22.53 -10.32 38.90
C GLN A 648 -21.05 -10.47 39.29
N THR A 649 -20.25 -11.25 38.56
CA THR A 649 -18.80 -11.36 38.86
C THR A 649 -18.00 -11.56 37.57
N LEU A 650 -17.45 -10.48 37.02
CA LEU A 650 -16.49 -10.50 35.91
C LEU A 650 -15.12 -9.99 36.42
N LEU A 651 -14.06 -10.76 36.16
CA LEU A 651 -12.71 -10.65 36.73
C LEU A 651 -11.71 -9.86 35.84
N TRP A 652 -12.17 -9.18 34.79
CA TRP A 652 -11.32 -8.70 33.68
C TRP A 652 -10.95 -7.20 33.74
N GLY A 653 -10.69 -6.66 34.94
CA GLY A 653 -10.11 -5.32 35.09
C GLY A 653 -8.59 -5.40 35.08
N ALA A 654 -7.92 -4.58 34.26
CA ALA A 654 -6.46 -4.59 34.12
C ALA A 654 -5.70 -4.15 35.40
N ASN A 655 -6.40 -3.64 36.42
CA ASN A 655 -5.83 -3.31 37.73
C ASN A 655 -6.78 -3.72 38.87
N LEU A 656 -6.37 -4.68 39.70
CA LEU A 656 -6.96 -4.99 41.01
C LEU A 656 -6.49 -3.96 42.06
N ALA A 657 -6.61 -2.67 41.74
CA ALA A 657 -6.57 -1.60 42.74
C ALA A 657 -8.01 -1.34 43.22
N LEU A 658 -8.17 -1.15 44.53
CA LEU A 658 -9.41 -1.06 45.34
C LEU A 658 -10.47 0.02 44.94
N GLY A 659 -10.68 0.34 43.66
CA GLY A 659 -11.51 1.48 43.22
C GLY A 659 -12.55 1.27 42.09
N CYS A 660 -12.67 0.09 41.46
CA CYS A 660 -13.68 -0.11 40.39
C CYS A 660 -15.06 -0.46 40.96
N THR A 661 -16.13 0.22 40.48
CA THR A 661 -17.51 0.01 40.92
C THR A 661 -18.21 -1.08 40.08
N ALA A 662 -18.86 -2.04 40.75
CA ALA A 662 -19.71 -3.03 40.08
C ALA A 662 -21.02 -2.36 39.61
N GLY A 663 -21.28 -2.36 38.30
CA GLY A 663 -22.51 -1.81 37.74
C GLY A 663 -23.73 -2.70 38.04
N CYS A 664 -24.72 -2.17 38.77
CA CYS A 664 -26.02 -2.81 38.93
C CYS A 664 -26.90 -2.53 37.70
N ALA A 665 -27.51 -3.57 37.11
CA ALA A 665 -28.56 -3.40 36.12
C ALA A 665 -29.79 -2.76 36.81
N ASN A 666 -30.09 -1.51 36.49
CA ASN A 666 -31.25 -0.80 37.03
C ASN A 666 -32.47 -1.10 36.13
N PRO A 667 -33.56 -1.74 36.62
CA PRO A 667 -34.69 -2.12 35.78
C PRO A 667 -35.70 -1.00 35.49
N ALA A 668 -35.41 0.25 35.88
CA ALA A 668 -36.33 1.38 35.75
C ALA A 668 -35.82 2.45 34.77
N LEU A 669 -35.97 2.21 33.47
CA LEU A 669 -35.91 3.26 32.43
C LEU A 669 -37.22 3.19 31.62
N GLY A 670 -37.98 4.29 31.65
CA GLY A 670 -39.33 4.38 31.11
C GLY A 670 -39.38 4.23 29.57
N CYS A 671 -40.31 3.41 29.10
CA CYS A 671 -40.55 3.17 27.68
C CYS A 671 -41.27 4.37 27.03
N ASN A 672 -40.66 4.97 26.01
CA ASN A 672 -41.35 5.78 25.00
C ASN A 672 -40.99 5.23 23.60
N PRO A 673 -41.93 5.09 22.65
CA PRO A 673 -41.64 4.45 21.37
C PRO A 673 -40.90 5.40 20.42
N CYS A 674 -39.75 4.96 19.90
CA CYS A 674 -39.07 5.59 18.76
C CYS A 674 -39.81 5.25 17.46
N PHE A 675 -40.54 6.21 16.87
CA PHE A 675 -41.37 6.01 15.69
C PHE A 675 -40.61 5.89 14.34
N GLY A 676 -39.28 6.07 14.31
CA GLY A 676 -38.49 6.16 13.07
C GLY A 676 -38.09 4.83 12.39
N VAL A 677 -38.05 3.72 13.14
CA VAL A 677 -37.49 2.43 12.64
C VAL A 677 -38.46 1.67 11.71
N GLN A 678 -39.72 2.10 11.62
CA GLN A 678 -40.74 1.52 10.73
C GLN A 678 -41.01 2.36 9.46
N SER A 679 -40.18 3.37 9.18
CA SER A 679 -40.30 4.21 7.98
C SER A 679 -40.00 3.43 6.68
N ARG A 680 -40.60 3.87 5.56
CA ARG A 680 -40.33 3.34 4.20
C ARG A 680 -38.84 3.43 3.80
N MET A 681 -38.03 4.21 4.51
CA MET A 681 -36.61 4.43 4.22
C MET A 681 -35.69 3.31 4.72
N CYS A 682 -36.09 2.52 5.73
CA CYS A 682 -35.31 1.38 6.24
C CYS A 682 -35.66 0.05 5.54
N LYS A 683 -36.58 0.08 4.57
CA LYS A 683 -37.12 -1.10 3.89
C LYS A 683 -36.08 -2.00 3.18
N PRO A 684 -35.02 -1.45 2.55
CA PRO A 684 -33.97 -2.26 1.91
C PRO A 684 -33.18 -3.15 2.88
N CYS A 685 -33.12 -2.82 4.17
CA CYS A 685 -32.31 -3.52 5.16
C CYS A 685 -33.00 -4.72 5.84
N PHE A 686 -34.31 -4.93 5.64
CA PHE A 686 -35.07 -5.98 6.33
C PHE A 686 -34.72 -7.42 5.89
N GLY A 687 -33.95 -7.61 4.82
CA GLY A 687 -33.55 -8.92 4.32
C GLY A 687 -32.14 -9.40 4.73
N VAL A 688 -31.35 -8.56 5.42
CA VAL A 688 -29.88 -8.75 5.52
C VAL A 688 -29.37 -8.93 6.97
N GLN A 689 -30.11 -8.51 8.01
CA GLN A 689 -29.76 -8.74 9.43
C GLN A 689 -31.00 -8.99 10.31
N PRO A 690 -30.89 -9.76 11.42
CA PRO A 690 -31.91 -9.77 12.48
C PRO A 690 -31.89 -8.43 13.23
N LEU A 691 -33.07 -7.84 13.36
CA LEU A 691 -33.32 -6.51 13.93
C LEU A 691 -32.76 -6.31 15.36
N LEU A 692 -31.86 -5.33 15.55
CA LEU A 692 -31.31 -4.83 16.84
C LEU A 692 -32.36 -4.03 17.67
N TRP A 693 -33.51 -4.61 18.00
CA TRP A 693 -34.56 -3.90 18.77
C TRP A 693 -34.15 -3.59 20.22
N GLY A 694 -33.27 -4.41 20.82
CA GLY A 694 -32.90 -4.28 22.25
C GLY A 694 -31.97 -3.12 22.58
N ALA A 695 -31.07 -2.73 21.66
CA ALA A 695 -30.04 -1.71 21.93
C ALA A 695 -30.60 -0.27 21.94
N THR A 696 -31.63 0.00 21.14
CA THR A 696 -32.29 1.31 21.03
C THR A 696 -33.23 1.60 22.20
N LEU A 697 -33.77 0.57 22.86
CA LEU A 697 -34.68 0.70 24.00
C LEU A 697 -33.95 1.09 25.31
N ALA A 698 -32.65 0.81 25.44
CA ALA A 698 -31.88 1.08 26.66
C ALA A 698 -31.35 2.52 26.77
N LEU A 699 -31.30 3.27 25.67
CA LEU A 699 -30.77 4.63 25.58
C LEU A 699 -31.88 5.57 25.10
N GLY A 700 -32.71 6.07 26.02
CA GLY A 700 -33.78 7.02 25.70
C GLY A 700 -33.33 8.13 24.75
N CYS A 701 -34.00 8.23 23.60
CA CYS A 701 -33.92 9.25 22.54
C CYS A 701 -32.54 9.72 22.00
N LYS A 702 -31.39 9.24 22.50
CA LYS A 702 -30.05 9.66 22.03
C LYS A 702 -29.39 8.72 21.02
N ALA A 703 -29.86 7.48 20.88
CA ALA A 703 -29.24 6.45 20.02
C ALA A 703 -30.14 5.97 18.87
N GLY A 704 -31.21 6.71 18.56
CA GLY A 704 -32.06 6.40 17.42
C GLY A 704 -31.39 6.88 16.14
N CYS A 705 -30.89 5.93 15.33
CA CYS A 705 -30.87 5.92 13.86
C CYS A 705 -29.51 5.63 13.16
N ALA A 706 -28.35 5.78 13.80
CA ALA A 706 -27.04 5.54 13.15
C ALA A 706 -26.63 4.05 13.07
N SER A 707 -26.91 3.27 14.11
CA SER A 707 -26.39 1.88 14.22
C SER A 707 -26.97 0.87 13.22
N PRO A 708 -28.26 0.91 12.83
CA PRO A 708 -28.81 -0.03 11.84
C PRO A 708 -28.31 0.21 10.40
N ALA A 709 -27.98 1.46 10.03
CA ALA A 709 -27.47 1.79 8.69
C ALA A 709 -26.03 1.29 8.49
N LEU A 710 -25.20 1.30 9.55
CA LEU A 710 -23.82 0.83 9.57
C LEU A 710 -23.67 -0.69 9.43
N GLY A 711 -24.69 -1.49 9.76
CA GLY A 711 -24.69 -2.94 9.52
C GLY A 711 -25.00 -3.32 8.07
N CYS A 712 -25.69 -2.42 7.34
CA CYS A 712 -26.13 -2.63 5.95
C CYS A 712 -25.04 -2.29 4.92
N ASN A 713 -24.21 -1.28 5.20
CA ASN A 713 -23.25 -0.73 4.23
C ASN A 713 -21.95 -1.55 4.02
N PRO A 714 -21.24 -2.04 5.06
CA PRO A 714 -19.87 -2.54 4.90
C PRO A 714 -19.74 -3.98 4.38
N TYR A 715 -20.84 -4.72 4.24
CA TYR A 715 -20.81 -6.14 3.80
C TYR A 715 -21.71 -6.47 2.59
N PHE A 716 -22.69 -5.62 2.26
CA PHE A 716 -23.72 -5.98 1.27
C PHE A 716 -24.01 -4.92 0.20
N GLY A 717 -23.31 -3.77 0.20
CA GLY A 717 -23.37 -2.80 -0.90
C GLY A 717 -24.73 -2.10 -1.12
N VAL A 718 -25.57 -1.98 -0.09
CA VAL A 718 -26.91 -1.37 -0.21
C VAL A 718 -26.93 0.03 0.43
N GLN A 719 -27.16 1.09 -0.37
CA GLN A 719 -27.30 2.47 0.09
C GLN A 719 -28.74 2.82 0.56
N PRO A 720 -28.94 3.47 1.72
CA PRO A 720 -30.21 4.08 2.10
C PRO A 720 -30.45 5.43 1.40
N LEU A 721 -31.72 5.81 1.16
CA LEU A 721 -32.10 7.10 0.58
C LEU A 721 -31.91 8.28 1.56
N LEU A 722 -31.44 9.42 1.02
CA LEU A 722 -31.24 10.75 1.63
C LEU A 722 -32.05 11.03 2.92
N TRP A 723 -31.35 11.19 4.05
CA TRP A 723 -31.96 11.62 5.33
C TRP A 723 -32.07 13.16 5.44
N GLY A 724 -31.13 13.90 4.85
CA GLY A 724 -30.93 15.33 5.14
C GLY A 724 -31.81 16.36 4.40
N ALA A 725 -32.66 15.95 3.46
CA ALA A 725 -33.34 16.90 2.57
C ALA A 725 -34.88 16.76 2.62
N GLN A 726 -35.49 17.19 3.73
CA GLN A 726 -36.90 17.57 3.70
C GLN A 726 -37.18 18.70 4.69
N GLN A 727 -37.45 19.89 4.14
CA GLN A 727 -37.57 21.16 4.86
C GLN A 727 -38.92 21.33 5.61
N ASP A 728 -39.66 20.25 5.89
CA ASP A 728 -41.07 20.36 6.31
C ASP A 728 -41.48 19.44 7.48
N VAL A 729 -40.62 19.25 8.49
CA VAL A 729 -41.05 18.84 9.84
C VAL A 729 -40.13 19.45 10.91
N GLN A 730 -40.70 20.16 11.90
CA GLN A 730 -40.01 20.75 13.05
C GLN A 730 -39.34 19.70 13.95
N THR A 731 -38.09 19.31 13.69
CA THR A 731 -37.17 18.74 14.70
C THR A 731 -35.73 19.18 14.43
N PRO A 732 -35.19 20.22 15.09
CA PRO A 732 -33.83 20.69 14.91
C PRO A 732 -32.94 20.19 16.05
N LEU A 733 -32.36 18.99 15.96
CA LEU A 733 -31.44 18.53 17.02
C LEU A 733 -30.18 17.76 16.56
N TRP A 734 -29.88 17.65 15.26
CA TRP A 734 -28.65 16.97 14.83
C TRP A 734 -28.24 17.30 13.37
N ALA A 735 -28.09 18.59 13.03
CA ALA A 735 -27.38 18.94 11.79
C ALA A 735 -25.87 18.88 12.07
N LEU A 736 -25.13 18.00 11.38
CA LEU A 736 -23.67 18.05 11.39
C LEU A 736 -23.25 19.37 10.71
N SER A 737 -22.52 20.22 11.43
CA SER A 737 -22.00 21.48 10.86
C SER A 737 -20.62 21.21 10.26
N CYS A 738 -20.50 21.35 8.95
CA CYS A 738 -19.22 21.25 8.27
C CYS A 738 -18.46 22.59 8.31
N PRO A 739 -17.11 22.57 8.30
CA PRO A 739 -16.29 23.77 8.18
C PRO A 739 -16.62 24.61 6.95
N ALA A 740 -16.10 25.84 6.91
CA ALA A 740 -16.17 26.67 5.72
C ALA A 740 -15.55 25.94 4.52
N ASN A 741 -16.15 26.12 3.33
CA ASN A 741 -15.74 25.48 2.09
C ASN A 741 -15.81 23.95 2.15
N SER A 742 -16.80 23.41 2.87
CA SER A 742 -17.12 21.98 2.89
C SER A 742 -18.60 21.74 3.11
N HIS A 743 -19.09 20.59 2.66
CA HIS A 743 -20.48 20.16 2.83
C HIS A 743 -20.56 18.75 3.43
N TYR A 744 -21.75 18.38 3.91
CA TYR A 744 -22.02 17.06 4.45
C TYR A 744 -22.23 16.03 3.34
N GLU A 745 -21.61 14.86 3.47
CA GLU A 745 -21.72 13.76 2.51
C GLU A 745 -21.78 12.40 3.24
N LEU A 746 -22.63 11.49 2.73
CA LEU A 746 -22.84 10.16 3.31
C LEU A 746 -21.66 9.21 3.06
N CYS A 747 -20.87 9.50 2.03
CA CYS A 747 -19.76 8.71 1.53
C CYS A 747 -18.60 9.66 1.17
N THR A 748 -17.89 10.15 2.19
CA THR A 748 -16.74 11.05 2.00
C THR A 748 -15.50 10.30 1.53
N HIS A 749 -14.74 10.96 0.66
CA HIS A 749 -13.47 10.50 0.09
C HIS A 749 -12.33 11.37 0.61
N THR A 750 -12.27 11.52 1.94
CA THR A 750 -11.39 12.50 2.60
C THR A 750 -9.90 12.28 2.39
N CYS A 751 -9.50 11.06 2.04
CA CYS A 751 -8.11 10.70 1.73
C CYS A 751 -7.68 11.10 0.31
N ASP A 752 -8.63 11.19 -0.63
CA ASP A 752 -8.39 11.38 -2.06
C ASP A 752 -8.22 12.87 -2.44
N HIS A 753 -8.59 13.79 -1.53
CA HIS A 753 -8.64 15.24 -1.77
C HIS A 753 -7.98 16.05 -0.63
N THR A 754 -6.73 15.73 -0.33
CA THR A 754 -5.92 16.44 0.68
C THR A 754 -4.76 17.19 0.04
N CYS A 755 -4.23 18.21 0.71
CA CYS A 755 -3.00 18.86 0.28
C CYS A 755 -1.82 17.88 0.16
N ALA A 756 -1.82 16.77 0.91
CA ALA A 756 -0.81 15.72 0.84
C ALA A 756 -0.93 14.84 -0.44
N SER A 757 -2.15 14.63 -0.94
CA SER A 757 -2.42 13.83 -2.16
C SER A 757 -1.88 14.45 -3.46
N LEU A 758 -1.55 15.74 -3.45
CA LEU A 758 -0.98 16.45 -4.60
C LEU A 758 0.46 16.05 -4.95
N SER A 759 1.20 15.48 -3.99
CA SER A 759 2.64 15.25 -4.13
C SER A 759 3.05 13.77 -4.05
N ALA A 760 2.13 12.88 -3.66
CA ALA A 760 2.38 11.43 -3.59
C ALA A 760 1.09 10.62 -3.79
N SER A 761 1.21 9.42 -4.37
CA SER A 761 0.12 8.44 -4.44
C SER A 761 -0.22 7.95 -3.02
N THR A 762 -1.21 8.56 -2.39
CA THR A 762 -1.74 8.08 -1.11
C THR A 762 -2.55 6.80 -1.33
N GLN A 763 -2.18 5.70 -0.66
CA GLN A 763 -2.98 4.47 -0.70
C GLN A 763 -4.25 4.63 0.15
N CYS A 764 -5.27 5.23 -0.43
CA CYS A 764 -6.58 5.42 0.18
C CYS A 764 -7.40 4.11 0.19
N THR A 765 -8.35 4.01 1.12
CA THR A 765 -9.21 2.82 1.19
C THR A 765 -10.40 3.02 0.24
N THR A 766 -10.86 1.97 -0.43
CA THR A 766 -12.09 2.01 -1.23
C THR A 766 -13.38 2.13 -0.40
N LYS A 767 -13.28 2.07 0.94
CA LYS A 767 -14.39 2.25 1.86
C LYS A 767 -14.54 3.74 2.20
N CYS A 768 -15.74 4.28 1.97
CA CYS A 768 -16.09 5.64 2.35
C CYS A 768 -16.83 5.69 3.69
N PHE A 769 -16.83 6.87 4.32
CA PHE A 769 -17.46 7.11 5.61
C PHE A 769 -18.32 8.37 5.58
N GLU A 770 -19.39 8.41 6.37
CA GLU A 770 -20.23 9.59 6.53
C GLU A 770 -19.47 10.73 7.25
N GLY A 771 -19.48 11.94 6.67
CA GLY A 771 -18.66 13.05 7.15
C GLY A 771 -18.81 14.34 6.36
N CYS A 772 -17.85 15.25 6.51
CA CYS A 772 -17.74 16.46 5.70
C CYS A 772 -16.72 16.29 4.58
N GLN A 773 -17.07 16.77 3.39
CA GLN A 773 -16.26 16.76 2.17
C GLN A 773 -15.93 18.20 1.78
N CYS A 774 -14.67 18.51 1.47
CA CYS A 774 -14.32 19.84 0.95
C CYS A 774 -15.08 20.15 -0.33
N ASP A 775 -15.51 21.40 -0.47
CA ASP A 775 -16.14 21.91 -1.68
C ASP A 775 -15.14 21.97 -2.83
N GLU A 776 -15.63 21.96 -4.06
CA GLU A 776 -14.79 21.97 -5.26
C GLU A 776 -13.84 23.18 -5.27
N GLY A 777 -12.57 22.96 -5.65
CA GLY A 777 -11.50 23.96 -5.61
C GLY A 777 -10.77 24.07 -4.27
N PHE A 778 -11.23 23.38 -3.23
CA PHE A 778 -10.59 23.34 -1.92
C PHE A 778 -10.05 21.94 -1.59
N LEU A 779 -8.88 21.91 -0.96
CA LEU A 779 -8.21 20.70 -0.50
C LEU A 779 -8.10 20.71 1.01
N PHE A 780 -8.23 19.52 1.59
CA PHE A 780 -8.11 19.39 3.03
C PHE A 780 -6.64 19.44 3.47
N ASN A 781 -6.26 20.42 4.29
CA ASN A 781 -4.88 20.57 4.78
C ASN A 781 -4.60 19.86 6.11
N GLY A 782 -5.60 19.20 6.70
CA GLY A 782 -5.50 18.57 8.03
C GLY A 782 -6.27 19.31 9.13
N GLU A 783 -6.74 20.54 8.89
CA GLU A 783 -7.56 21.34 9.81
C GLU A 783 -8.78 21.98 9.12
N GLU A 784 -8.60 22.53 7.92
CA GLU A 784 -9.65 23.19 7.12
C GLU A 784 -9.51 22.90 5.62
N CYS A 785 -10.52 23.30 4.85
CA CYS A 785 -10.53 23.22 3.39
C CYS A 785 -9.95 24.53 2.82
N VAL A 786 -8.74 24.44 2.26
CA VAL A 786 -7.97 25.58 1.74
C VAL A 786 -7.80 25.50 0.23
N LEU A 787 -7.50 26.62 -0.41
CA LEU A 787 -7.13 26.64 -1.82
C LEU A 787 -5.78 25.95 -2.03
N MET A 788 -5.57 25.39 -3.22
CA MET A 788 -4.36 24.65 -3.59
C MET A 788 -3.06 25.44 -3.36
N ASP A 789 -3.04 26.75 -3.63
CA ASP A 789 -1.87 27.63 -3.41
C ASP A 789 -1.55 27.88 -1.93
N SER A 790 -2.46 27.50 -1.04
CA SER A 790 -2.30 27.57 0.42
C SER A 790 -1.95 26.21 1.02
N CYS A 791 -1.69 25.19 0.18
CA CYS A 791 -1.12 23.94 0.64
C CYS A 791 0.35 24.10 1.05
N GLY A 792 0.71 23.39 2.11
CA GLY A 792 2.06 23.25 2.65
C GLY A 792 2.91 22.25 1.85
N CYS A 793 4.03 21.82 2.42
CA CYS A 793 5.05 21.03 1.74
C CYS A 793 4.99 19.56 2.16
N LEU A 794 5.15 18.63 1.21
CA LEU A 794 5.34 17.21 1.51
C LEU A 794 6.84 16.87 1.50
N HIS A 795 7.37 16.32 2.59
CA HIS A 795 8.78 15.92 2.68
C HIS A 795 8.93 14.59 3.42
N HIS A 796 9.55 13.59 2.78
CA HIS A 796 9.71 12.23 3.32
C HIS A 796 8.38 11.55 3.73
N GLY A 797 7.28 11.84 3.00
CA GLY A 797 5.96 11.25 3.27
C GLY A 797 5.21 11.86 4.46
N ARG A 798 5.61 13.06 4.91
CA ARG A 798 4.91 13.85 5.92
C ARG A 798 4.61 15.24 5.38
N TYR A 799 3.39 15.72 5.65
CA TYR A 799 2.94 17.07 5.29
C TYR A 799 3.35 18.10 6.36
N PHE A 800 3.82 19.26 5.92
CA PHE A 800 4.31 20.38 6.74
C PHE A 800 3.62 21.67 6.35
N GLU A 801 3.25 22.50 7.31
CA GLU A 801 2.62 23.79 7.06
C GLU A 801 3.62 24.83 6.52
N ILE A 802 3.12 25.85 5.82
CA ILE A 802 3.97 26.94 5.32
C ILE A 802 4.68 27.62 6.51
N ALA A 803 5.99 27.83 6.37
CA ALA A 803 6.93 28.33 7.39
C ALA A 803 7.25 27.36 8.54
N GLU A 804 6.71 26.14 8.55
CA GLU A 804 7.12 25.10 9.50
C GLU A 804 8.58 24.69 9.23
N THR A 805 9.37 24.54 10.30
CA THR A 805 10.81 24.22 10.22
C THR A 805 11.12 22.91 10.95
N ILE A 806 11.88 22.03 10.32
CA ILE A 806 12.23 20.70 10.84
C ILE A 806 13.73 20.43 10.82
N LEU A 807 14.19 19.60 11.76
CA LEU A 807 15.56 19.07 11.76
C LEU A 807 15.60 17.69 11.09
N SER A 808 16.63 17.48 10.27
CA SER A 808 17.02 16.20 9.67
C SER A 808 17.29 15.10 10.69
N SER A 809 17.49 13.86 10.22
CA SER A 809 17.51 12.68 11.09
C SER A 809 18.64 12.61 12.12
N ASP A 810 19.70 13.33 11.86
CA ASP A 810 20.90 13.49 12.69
C ASP A 810 21.08 14.96 13.14
N CYS A 811 20.07 15.81 12.87
CA CYS A 811 20.06 17.23 13.16
C CYS A 811 21.19 18.02 12.47
N SER A 812 21.73 17.50 11.35
CA SER A 812 22.79 18.16 10.56
C SER A 812 22.28 19.27 9.64
N GLU A 813 20.97 19.27 9.37
CA GLU A 813 20.24 20.19 8.51
C GLU A 813 18.91 20.61 9.14
N SER A 814 18.51 21.86 8.89
CA SER A 814 17.23 22.48 9.26
C SER A 814 16.50 22.90 7.98
N CYS A 815 15.28 22.42 7.77
CA CYS A 815 14.49 22.64 6.56
C CYS A 815 13.20 23.39 6.87
N THR A 816 12.90 24.45 6.12
CA THR A 816 11.69 25.27 6.28
C THR A 816 10.80 25.14 5.05
N CYS A 817 9.50 24.91 5.25
CA CYS A 817 8.51 24.87 4.18
C CYS A 817 8.19 26.29 3.66
N GLN A 818 8.22 26.48 2.34
CA GLN A 818 7.92 27.76 1.67
C GLN A 818 6.53 27.73 1.02
N ALA A 819 5.93 28.91 0.82
CA ALA A 819 4.72 29.05 0.01
C ALA A 819 5.02 28.58 -1.43
N ALA A 820 4.09 27.81 -2.03
CA ALA A 820 4.25 27.00 -3.25
C ALA A 820 4.86 25.59 -3.09
N GLY A 821 4.92 25.04 -1.87
CA GLY A 821 5.11 23.60 -1.62
C GLY A 821 6.56 23.09 -1.59
N GLY A 822 7.56 23.97 -1.66
CA GLY A 822 8.99 23.60 -1.64
C GLY A 822 9.64 23.69 -0.27
N MET A 823 10.47 22.70 0.10
CA MET A 823 11.32 22.73 1.31
C MET A 823 12.67 23.40 1.04
N GLN A 824 13.08 24.32 1.93
CA GLN A 824 14.39 24.96 1.89
C GLN A 824 15.25 24.54 3.09
N CYS A 825 16.34 23.80 2.86
CA CYS A 825 17.23 23.28 3.90
C CYS A 825 18.54 24.06 4.04
N GLN A 826 19.03 24.21 5.27
CA GLN A 826 20.30 24.82 5.63
C GLN A 826 21.05 24.00 6.71
N PRO A 827 22.40 24.03 6.78
CA PRO A 827 23.16 23.28 7.79
C PRO A 827 22.80 23.67 9.23
N ALA A 828 22.70 22.68 10.11
CA ALA A 828 22.35 22.80 11.53
C ALA A 828 23.16 21.84 12.41
N GLY A 829 23.06 21.98 13.74
CA GLY A 829 23.70 21.08 14.70
C GLY A 829 23.21 21.34 16.12
N CYS A 830 23.26 20.31 16.98
CA CYS A 830 22.76 20.44 18.33
C CYS A 830 23.67 21.25 19.27
N PRO A 831 23.10 22.12 20.12
CA PRO A 831 23.84 22.79 21.16
C PRO A 831 24.51 21.81 22.13
N PHE A 832 25.60 22.25 22.72
CA PHE A 832 26.36 21.52 23.73
C PHE A 832 25.47 21.01 24.90
N GLY A 833 25.59 19.73 25.27
CA GLY A 833 24.76 19.07 26.29
C GLY A 833 23.41 18.53 25.77
N GLN A 834 23.17 18.67 24.46
CA GLN A 834 22.00 18.11 23.79
C GLN A 834 22.44 17.16 22.69
N ALA A 835 21.71 16.07 22.51
CA ALA A 835 21.87 15.18 21.37
C ALA A 835 20.65 15.28 20.47
N CYS A 836 20.83 14.92 19.19
CA CYS A 836 19.69 14.80 18.30
C CYS A 836 18.77 13.69 18.81
N GLY A 837 17.55 14.05 19.16
CA GLY A 837 16.55 13.12 19.66
C GLY A 837 15.15 13.69 19.42
N LEU A 838 14.16 13.13 20.11
CA LEU A 838 12.77 13.54 19.95
C LEU A 838 12.32 14.31 21.20
N LYS A 839 11.91 15.56 21.03
CA LYS A 839 11.23 16.34 22.07
C LYS A 839 9.79 16.52 21.62
N ASP A 840 8.84 16.04 22.41
CA ASP A 840 7.40 16.10 22.09
C ASP A 840 7.05 15.49 20.71
N GLY A 841 7.80 14.46 20.28
CA GLY A 841 7.57 13.78 18.99
C GLY A 841 8.15 14.48 17.75
N VAL A 842 8.84 15.61 17.91
CA VAL A 842 9.54 16.34 16.84
C VAL A 842 11.05 16.20 17.04
N ARG A 843 11.81 16.05 15.95
CA ARG A 843 13.28 16.03 16.03
C ARG A 843 13.77 17.36 16.57
N ALA A 844 14.46 17.28 17.69
CA ALA A 844 14.96 18.41 18.43
C ALA A 844 16.25 18.01 19.15
N CYS A 845 16.98 19.01 19.59
CA CYS A 845 18.14 18.79 20.45
C CYS A 845 17.64 18.57 21.87
N VAL A 846 17.70 17.32 22.32
CA VAL A 846 17.23 16.87 23.63
C VAL A 846 18.37 16.81 24.62
N GLU A 847 18.11 17.19 25.86
CA GLU A 847 19.09 17.09 26.93
C GLU A 847 19.45 15.62 27.19
N GLN A 848 20.73 15.28 27.16
CA GLN A 848 21.19 13.97 27.62
C GLN A 848 21.58 14.06 29.10
N PRO A 849 21.24 13.07 29.95
CA PRO A 849 21.78 12.99 31.29
C PRO A 849 23.25 12.52 31.25
N GLY A 850 24.09 13.08 32.11
CA GLY A 850 25.49 12.68 32.22
C GLY A 850 25.58 11.28 32.80
N ARG A 851 26.29 10.35 32.15
CA ARG A 851 26.41 8.96 32.61
C ARG A 851 27.86 8.53 32.75
N CYS A 852 28.26 8.24 33.98
CA CYS A 852 29.57 7.69 34.32
C CYS A 852 29.45 6.18 34.65
N THR A 853 30.40 5.36 34.20
CA THR A 853 30.39 3.92 34.45
C THR A 853 31.75 3.38 34.91
N LEU A 854 31.71 2.45 35.87
CA LEU A 854 32.85 1.65 36.31
C LEU A 854 32.50 0.18 36.08
N SER A 855 33.06 -0.42 35.03
CA SER A 855 32.79 -1.82 34.69
C SER A 855 33.77 -2.77 35.37
N PRO A 856 33.35 -4.03 35.61
CA PRO A 856 34.28 -5.12 35.97
C PRO A 856 35.35 -5.25 34.87
N ASN A 857 36.59 -5.59 35.24
CA ASN A 857 37.76 -5.62 34.33
C ASN A 857 38.37 -4.26 33.98
N THR A 858 38.28 -3.27 34.87
CA THR A 858 39.01 -1.98 34.83
C THR A 858 38.57 -0.93 33.80
N ARG A 859 37.47 -1.13 33.07
CA ARG A 859 36.97 -0.12 32.11
C ARG A 859 36.19 0.98 32.83
N PHE A 860 36.59 2.21 32.61
CA PHE A 860 35.95 3.41 33.13
C PHE A 860 35.47 4.31 31.97
N VAL A 861 34.32 4.96 32.14
CA VAL A 861 33.80 6.01 31.26
C VAL A 861 33.34 7.19 32.13
N SER A 862 33.88 8.39 31.89
CA SER A 862 33.46 9.64 32.55
C SER A 862 32.09 10.13 32.07
N PHE A 863 31.56 11.19 32.68
CA PHE A 863 30.32 11.82 32.24
C PHE A 863 30.39 12.36 30.80
N ASP A 864 31.57 12.82 30.37
CA ASP A 864 31.79 13.43 29.04
C ASP A 864 32.41 12.45 28.03
N GLY A 865 32.50 11.16 28.38
CA GLY A 865 32.89 10.09 27.47
C GLY A 865 34.38 9.76 27.43
N THR A 866 35.18 10.27 28.37
CA THR A 866 36.58 9.87 28.53
C THR A 866 36.65 8.40 28.95
N ILE A 867 37.28 7.57 28.10
CA ILE A 867 37.44 6.13 28.35
C ILE A 867 38.83 5.83 28.90
N GLY A 868 38.90 4.97 29.91
CA GLY A 868 40.17 4.54 30.47
C GLY A 868 40.18 3.10 30.99
N THR A 869 41.39 2.60 31.26
CA THR A 869 41.62 1.26 31.80
C THR A 869 42.61 1.28 32.96
N THR A 870 42.13 1.32 34.20
CA THR A 870 42.90 0.99 35.43
C THR A 870 41.99 0.91 36.65
N MET A 871 42.11 -0.12 37.49
CA MET A 871 41.60 -0.16 38.87
C MET A 871 42.50 -1.06 39.73
N ALA A 872 43.41 -0.47 40.51
CA ALA A 872 44.08 -1.23 41.59
C ALA A 872 43.13 -1.35 42.79
N THR A 873 43.37 -2.28 43.70
CA THR A 873 42.57 -2.36 44.93
C THR A 873 42.66 -1.06 45.74
N GLY A 874 41.57 -0.68 46.37
CA GLY A 874 41.44 0.54 47.15
C GLY A 874 40.11 1.25 46.96
N ILE A 875 39.98 2.38 47.65
CA ILE A 875 38.75 3.16 47.74
C ILE A 875 38.93 4.46 46.97
N TYR A 876 37.98 4.76 46.09
CA TYR A 876 38.07 5.87 45.14
C TYR A 876 36.86 6.80 45.26
N VAL A 877 37.10 8.11 45.15
CA VAL A 877 36.03 9.11 45.03
C VAL A 877 35.47 9.05 43.62
N VAL A 878 34.26 8.49 43.48
CA VAL A 878 33.58 8.34 42.19
C VAL A 878 33.12 9.69 41.68
N THR A 879 32.35 10.39 42.52
CA THR A 879 31.88 11.75 42.27
C THR A 879 31.59 12.44 43.60
N THR A 880 31.79 13.76 43.64
CA THR A 880 31.48 14.65 44.75
C THR A 880 31.16 16.04 44.20
N LEU A 881 30.42 16.86 44.96
CA LEU A 881 30.34 18.29 44.66
C LEU A 881 31.69 18.96 44.95
N CYS A 882 32.19 19.80 44.03
CA CYS A 882 33.52 20.43 44.12
C CYS A 882 33.62 21.51 45.20
N ASP A 883 32.50 22.17 45.55
CA ASP A 883 32.49 23.26 46.55
C ASP A 883 32.26 22.72 47.97
N PRO A 884 33.27 22.74 48.86
CA PRO A 884 33.15 22.25 50.23
C PRO A 884 32.28 23.15 51.14
N HIS A 885 31.88 24.35 50.68
CA HIS A 885 31.02 25.27 51.43
C HIS A 885 29.52 25.10 51.15
N HIS A 886 29.15 24.22 50.21
CA HIS A 886 27.76 23.92 49.94
C HIS A 886 27.19 22.98 51.02
N SER A 887 26.09 23.38 51.67
CA SER A 887 25.44 22.65 52.77
C SER A 887 24.82 21.30 52.39
N ALA A 888 24.97 20.87 51.13
CA ALA A 888 24.43 19.65 50.53
C ALA A 888 25.51 18.72 49.94
N SER A 889 26.76 18.79 50.41
CA SER A 889 27.86 17.99 49.87
C SER A 889 27.57 16.49 49.97
N SER A 890 27.43 15.85 48.80
CA SER A 890 27.28 14.41 48.66
C SER A 890 28.56 13.84 48.07
N ARG A 891 29.18 12.85 48.74
CA ARG A 891 30.43 12.20 48.35
C ARG A 891 30.18 10.72 48.14
N LEU A 892 30.35 10.25 46.90
CA LEU A 892 30.22 8.84 46.52
C LEU A 892 31.59 8.18 46.43
N LEU A 893 31.76 7.09 47.16
CA LEU A 893 32.98 6.30 47.22
C LEU A 893 32.71 4.86 46.74
N ALA A 894 33.65 4.32 45.96
CA ALA A 894 33.63 2.92 45.54
C ALA A 894 34.81 2.18 46.16
N ASP A 895 34.51 1.08 46.87
CA ASP A 895 35.49 0.15 47.42
C ASP A 895 35.75 -0.96 46.40
N VAL A 896 36.96 -0.96 45.83
CA VAL A 896 37.38 -1.91 44.80
C VAL A 896 38.28 -2.98 45.42
N GLY A 897 37.82 -4.22 45.36
CA GLY A 897 38.51 -5.40 45.88
C GLY A 897 38.87 -6.42 44.79
N GLU A 898 39.59 -7.47 45.19
CA GLU A 898 39.88 -8.63 44.34
C GLU A 898 38.70 -9.60 44.27
N ASN A 899 38.30 -9.98 43.06
CA ASN A 899 37.25 -10.95 42.82
C ASN A 899 37.62 -11.88 41.67
N GLN A 900 37.90 -13.15 41.95
CA GLN A 900 38.31 -14.14 40.94
C GLN A 900 39.46 -13.63 40.04
N ASP A 901 40.54 -13.14 40.65
CA ASP A 901 41.72 -12.53 40.00
C ASP A 901 41.45 -11.26 39.17
N ARG A 902 40.30 -10.60 39.36
CA ARG A 902 39.98 -9.34 38.68
C ARG A 902 39.42 -8.28 39.65
N PRO A 903 39.81 -7.00 39.51
CA PRO A 903 39.28 -5.93 40.35
C PRO A 903 37.81 -5.62 39.99
N ALA A 904 36.97 -5.51 41.03
CA ALA A 904 35.56 -5.16 40.91
C ALA A 904 35.09 -4.36 42.13
N VAL A 905 34.01 -3.58 41.98
CA VAL A 905 33.43 -2.83 43.11
C VAL A 905 32.70 -3.80 44.04
N MET A 906 33.13 -3.82 45.29
CA MET A 906 32.61 -4.68 46.35
C MET A 906 31.56 -3.98 47.20
N ALA A 907 31.74 -2.67 47.41
CA ALA A 907 30.81 -1.81 48.12
C ALA A 907 30.78 -0.38 47.56
N LEU A 908 29.64 0.28 47.72
CA LEU A 908 29.47 1.71 47.53
C LEU A 908 29.15 2.37 48.88
N HIS A 909 29.77 3.52 49.11
CA HIS A 909 29.49 4.36 50.28
C HIS A 909 29.06 5.74 49.80
N LEU A 910 27.82 6.12 50.10
CA LEU A 910 27.29 7.45 49.83
C LEU A 910 27.21 8.21 51.14
N PHE A 911 27.98 9.29 51.22
CA PHE A 911 27.91 10.25 52.31
C PHE A 911 27.11 11.45 51.83
N GLY A 912 25.93 11.67 52.36
CA GLY A 912 25.13 12.86 52.06
C GLY A 912 24.60 13.53 53.33
N PRO A 913 24.01 14.73 53.21
CA PRO A 913 23.44 15.45 54.35
C PRO A 913 22.25 14.73 55.00
N GLN A 914 21.53 13.89 54.23
CA GLN A 914 20.33 13.18 54.68
C GLN A 914 20.65 11.82 55.35
N ALA A 915 21.67 11.12 54.87
CA ALA A 915 22.05 9.80 55.38
C ALA A 915 23.46 9.39 54.94
N PHE A 916 24.03 8.46 55.70
CA PHE A 916 25.17 7.66 55.31
C PHE A 916 24.69 6.28 54.84
N ILE A 917 24.89 5.96 53.57
CA ILE A 917 24.43 4.71 52.96
C ILE A 917 25.63 3.85 52.58
N THR A 918 25.61 2.59 52.96
CA THR A 918 26.54 1.57 52.47
C THR A 918 25.78 0.47 51.76
N VAL A 919 26.15 0.16 50.53
CA VAL A 919 25.57 -0.92 49.73
C VAL A 919 26.67 -1.88 49.34
N LYS A 920 26.48 -3.17 49.61
CA LYS A 920 27.41 -4.23 49.21
C LYS A 920 26.85 -5.04 48.04
N ARG A 921 27.75 -5.60 47.24
CA ARG A 921 27.44 -6.45 46.08
C ARG A 921 26.59 -7.68 46.41
N ASP A 922 26.63 -8.16 47.65
CA ASP A 922 25.83 -9.28 48.15
C ASP A 922 24.44 -8.88 48.67
N LYS A 923 23.95 -7.70 48.26
CA LYS A 923 22.62 -7.15 48.57
C LYS A 923 22.42 -6.69 50.00
N ARG A 924 23.48 -6.62 50.81
CA ARG A 924 23.38 -6.03 52.14
C ARG A 924 23.47 -4.50 52.05
N VAL A 925 22.53 -3.83 52.71
CA VAL A 925 22.42 -2.37 52.76
C VAL A 925 22.41 -1.91 54.20
N TRP A 926 23.14 -0.83 54.49
CA TRP A 926 23.14 -0.13 55.77
C TRP A 926 22.79 1.33 55.56
N VAL A 927 21.87 1.83 56.37
CA VAL A 927 21.50 3.26 56.43
C VAL A 927 21.86 3.76 57.82
N ASN A 928 22.73 4.76 57.90
CA ASN A 928 23.25 5.32 59.15
C ASN A 928 23.84 4.26 60.11
N GLY A 929 24.50 3.24 59.55
CA GLY A 929 25.10 2.13 60.30
C GLY A 929 24.13 1.02 60.71
N VAL A 930 22.84 1.15 60.43
CA VAL A 930 21.81 0.15 60.73
C VAL A 930 21.51 -0.69 59.48
N PRO A 931 21.50 -2.03 59.55
CA PRO A 931 21.08 -2.88 58.44
C PRO A 931 19.64 -2.57 58.00
N ALA A 932 19.42 -2.39 56.70
CA ALA A 932 18.12 -2.09 56.12
C ALA A 932 17.71 -3.17 55.10
N ALA A 933 16.42 -3.54 55.10
CA ALA A 933 15.84 -4.41 54.08
C ALA A 933 15.37 -3.56 52.89
N LEU A 934 15.51 -4.10 51.67
CA LEU A 934 15.07 -3.42 50.45
C LEU A 934 13.61 -3.79 50.10
N PRO A 935 12.80 -2.87 49.57
CA PRO A 935 13.11 -1.45 49.34
C PRO A 935 13.10 -0.63 50.65
N VAL A 936 13.93 0.42 50.72
CA VAL A 936 13.95 1.37 51.86
C VAL A 936 13.82 2.81 51.36
N GLU A 937 12.86 3.53 51.92
CA GLU A 937 12.74 4.98 51.76
C GLU A 937 13.47 5.67 52.92
N VAL A 938 14.56 6.35 52.62
CA VAL A 938 15.40 7.02 53.62
C VAL A 938 14.86 8.44 53.90
N SER A 939 14.34 9.09 52.86
CA SER A 939 13.63 10.38 52.92
C SER A 939 12.64 10.48 51.76
N SER A 940 11.88 11.57 51.68
CA SER A 940 10.99 11.85 50.53
C SER A 940 11.74 12.04 49.20
N THR A 941 13.06 12.21 49.23
CA THR A 941 13.90 12.42 48.04
C THR A 941 14.98 11.36 47.86
N LEU A 942 15.14 10.42 48.81
CA LEU A 942 16.20 9.43 48.82
C LEU A 942 15.64 8.02 49.06
N THR A 943 15.72 7.17 48.05
CA THR A 943 15.20 5.80 48.08
C THR A 943 16.26 4.80 47.65
N ILE A 944 16.17 3.59 48.20
CA ILE A 944 17.04 2.46 47.82
C ILE A 944 16.16 1.28 47.44
N THR A 945 16.33 0.78 46.22
CA THR A 945 15.51 -0.30 45.65
C THR A 945 16.38 -1.41 45.06
N GLU A 946 15.81 -2.59 44.86
CA GLU A 946 16.44 -3.70 44.15
C GLU A 946 15.60 -4.05 42.92
N THR A 947 16.28 -4.13 41.77
CA THR A 947 15.65 -4.52 40.50
C THR A 947 16.58 -5.44 39.76
N ARG A 948 16.14 -6.69 39.50
CA ARG A 948 16.90 -7.71 38.74
C ARG A 948 18.32 -7.94 39.27
N GLY A 949 18.51 -7.89 40.60
CA GLY A 949 19.82 -8.08 41.22
C GLY A 949 20.62 -6.80 41.44
N THR A 950 20.32 -5.70 40.76
CA THR A 950 21.02 -4.42 40.92
C THR A 950 20.36 -3.59 42.02
N ILE A 951 21.20 -3.00 42.87
CA ILE A 951 20.74 -2.11 43.94
C ILE A 951 20.86 -0.68 43.43
N TRP A 952 19.76 0.05 43.48
CA TRP A 952 19.65 1.43 43.02
C TRP A 952 19.50 2.35 44.22
N ILE A 953 20.35 3.37 44.30
CA ILE A 953 20.20 4.50 45.21
C ILE A 953 19.74 5.69 44.36
N THR A 954 18.55 6.19 44.63
CA THR A 954 17.93 7.28 43.86
C THR A 954 17.77 8.48 44.76
N GLN A 955 18.46 9.57 44.42
CA GLN A 955 18.30 10.89 45.03
C GLN A 955 17.64 11.82 44.02
N GLN A 956 16.31 11.97 44.10
CA GLN A 956 15.52 12.70 43.10
C GLN A 956 15.69 14.22 43.22
N PRO A 957 15.67 14.97 42.09
CA PRO A 957 15.62 14.50 40.70
C PRO A 957 17.00 14.26 40.06
N GLU A 958 18.09 14.50 40.78
CA GLU A 958 19.39 14.84 40.19
C GLU A 958 20.39 13.68 40.07
N LEU A 959 20.30 12.63 40.90
CA LEU A 959 21.34 11.61 41.02
C LEU A 959 20.77 10.19 41.15
N VAL A 960 21.20 9.30 40.27
CA VAL A 960 20.86 7.86 40.31
C VAL A 960 22.14 7.02 40.28
N ILE A 961 22.28 6.13 41.26
CA ILE A 961 23.47 5.27 41.42
C ILE A 961 23.03 3.81 41.42
N GLY A 962 23.67 2.98 40.59
CA GLY A 962 23.41 1.54 40.53
C GLY A 962 24.65 0.71 40.84
N LEU A 963 24.52 -0.35 41.65
CA LEU A 963 25.55 -1.38 41.86
C LEU A 963 25.00 -2.75 41.44
N SER A 964 25.60 -3.36 40.41
CA SER A 964 25.19 -4.67 39.91
C SER A 964 25.84 -5.83 40.69
N PRO A 965 25.28 -7.06 40.62
CA PRO A 965 25.93 -8.25 41.18
C PRO A 965 27.32 -8.54 40.61
N ALA A 966 27.62 -8.05 39.41
CA ALA A 966 28.93 -8.19 38.77
C ALA A 966 29.97 -7.19 39.31
N GLY A 967 29.56 -6.21 40.12
CA GLY A 967 30.42 -5.12 40.60
C GLY A 967 30.56 -3.97 39.60
N GLU A 968 29.57 -3.81 38.71
CA GLU A 968 29.46 -2.64 37.84
C GLU A 968 28.77 -1.50 38.57
N VAL A 969 29.32 -0.29 38.45
CA VAL A 969 28.72 0.94 38.98
C VAL A 969 28.27 1.83 37.83
N THR A 970 27.03 2.29 37.90
CA THR A 970 26.51 3.35 37.01
C THR A 970 26.12 4.55 37.85
N VAL A 971 26.57 5.74 37.46
CA VAL A 971 26.16 7.02 38.04
C VAL A 971 25.54 7.87 36.94
N THR A 972 24.32 8.33 37.15
CA THR A 972 23.58 9.19 36.22
C THR A 972 23.23 10.50 36.90
N VAL A 973 23.51 11.63 36.24
CA VAL A 973 23.27 12.98 36.75
C VAL A 973 22.47 13.85 35.77
N THR A 974 21.69 14.80 36.28
CA THR A 974 21.03 15.83 35.46
C THR A 974 21.97 16.98 35.13
N ARG A 975 21.60 17.82 34.15
CA ARG A 975 22.37 19.01 33.73
C ARG A 975 22.56 20.02 34.85
N ASP A 976 21.67 20.03 35.84
CA ASP A 976 21.77 20.93 37.01
C ASP A 976 23.08 20.75 37.79
N LEU A 977 23.75 19.60 37.64
CA LEU A 977 25.05 19.31 38.25
C LEU A 977 26.26 19.57 37.33
N SER A 978 26.06 20.06 36.11
CA SER A 978 27.15 20.40 35.17
C SER A 978 28.11 21.43 35.77
N LYS A 979 29.42 21.17 35.68
CA LYS A 979 30.52 21.98 36.26
C LYS A 979 30.56 22.07 37.79
N GLN A 980 29.66 21.36 38.47
CA GLN A 980 29.60 21.33 39.94
C GLN A 980 30.21 20.05 40.52
N LEU A 981 30.44 19.04 39.67
CA LEU A 981 30.94 17.73 40.06
C LEU A 981 32.46 17.63 39.90
N CYS A 982 33.06 16.85 40.79
CA CYS A 982 34.47 16.52 40.82
C CYS A 982 34.62 15.04 41.18
N GLY A 983 35.70 14.41 40.76
CA GLY A 983 35.99 13.00 41.04
C GLY A 983 36.54 12.31 39.82
N ILE A 984 36.64 10.99 39.88
CA ILE A 984 37.08 10.23 38.70
C ILE A 984 36.09 10.36 37.53
N CYS A 985 34.80 10.60 37.79
CA CYS A 985 33.78 10.75 36.74
C CYS A 985 33.84 12.06 35.93
N GLY A 986 34.73 12.99 36.26
CA GLY A 986 34.82 14.30 35.57
C GLY A 986 33.83 15.34 36.11
N ASP A 987 33.75 16.48 35.43
CA ASP A 987 32.95 17.65 35.85
C ASP A 987 31.64 17.86 35.07
N TYR A 988 31.40 17.01 34.07
CA TYR A 988 30.19 17.02 33.25
C TYR A 988 29.97 18.38 32.57
N ASP A 989 31.04 18.92 32.00
CA ASP A 989 31.04 20.15 31.21
C ASP A 989 31.10 19.90 29.69
N GLY A 990 31.11 18.61 29.31
CA GLY A 990 31.17 18.00 27.99
C GLY A 990 32.38 18.38 27.15
N ASN A 991 33.47 18.67 27.85
CA ASN A 991 34.80 18.65 27.29
C ASN A 991 35.59 17.46 27.85
N ALA A 992 35.48 16.30 27.20
CA ALA A 992 36.25 15.10 27.58
C ALA A 992 37.77 15.33 27.72
N ALA A 993 38.35 16.34 27.05
CA ALA A 993 39.76 16.65 27.17
C ALA A 993 40.17 17.18 28.56
N ASN A 994 39.21 17.65 29.37
CA ASN A 994 39.47 18.22 30.69
C ASN A 994 39.07 17.30 31.87
N ASP A 995 38.46 16.14 31.61
CA ASP A 995 37.98 15.19 32.63
C ASP A 995 39.09 14.63 33.52
N LEU A 996 40.33 14.63 33.03
CA LEU A 996 41.48 14.11 33.76
C LEU A 996 42.00 15.14 34.78
N ARG A 997 41.16 15.73 35.62
CA ARG A 997 41.58 16.67 36.68
C ARG A 997 41.72 15.96 38.03
N GLY A 998 42.85 16.16 38.70
CA GLY A 998 43.05 15.71 40.08
C GLY A 998 42.29 16.57 41.10
N PRO A 999 42.27 16.18 42.39
CA PRO A 999 41.65 16.96 43.47
C PRO A 999 42.23 18.37 43.65
N ASP A 1000 43.44 18.63 43.15
CA ASP A 1000 44.09 19.94 43.17
C ASP A 1000 43.68 20.85 41.98
N GLY A 1001 42.72 20.40 41.16
CA GLY A 1001 42.21 21.10 39.98
C GLY A 1001 43.10 21.00 38.74
N LYS A 1002 44.27 20.33 38.82
CA LYS A 1002 45.22 20.23 37.71
C LYS A 1002 44.94 19.01 36.85
N LEU A 1003 45.15 19.17 35.54
CA LEU A 1003 45.13 18.08 34.57
C LEU A 1003 46.25 17.07 34.85
N VAL A 1004 45.90 15.80 34.89
CA VAL A 1004 46.83 14.66 35.01
C VAL A 1004 46.97 13.95 33.66
N GLY A 1005 48.16 13.41 33.39
CA GLY A 1005 48.53 12.98 32.03
C GLY A 1005 47.84 11.72 31.50
N ASN A 1006 47.17 10.93 32.34
CA ASN A 1006 46.42 9.73 31.93
C ASN A 1006 45.45 9.27 33.02
N VAL A 1007 44.56 8.34 32.66
CA VAL A 1007 43.54 7.78 33.58
C VAL A 1007 44.16 7.07 34.78
N ALA A 1008 45.30 6.39 34.62
CA ALA A 1008 45.98 5.75 35.76
C ALA A 1008 46.42 6.76 36.83
N ALA A 1009 46.92 7.92 36.40
CA ALA A 1009 47.25 9.03 37.29
C ALA A 1009 46.01 9.65 37.94
N LEU A 1010 44.89 9.74 37.21
CA LEU A 1010 43.61 10.24 37.73
C LEU A 1010 43.08 9.34 38.86
N MET A 1011 43.02 8.04 38.60
CA MET A 1011 42.58 7.06 39.58
C MET A 1011 43.47 7.08 40.83
N LYS A 1012 44.79 7.27 40.67
CA LYS A 1012 45.70 7.41 41.82
C LYS A 1012 45.45 8.71 42.60
N ALA A 1013 45.16 9.81 41.93
CA ALA A 1013 44.93 11.12 42.54
C ALA A 1013 43.63 11.16 43.36
N TRP A 1014 42.59 10.45 42.90
CA TRP A 1014 41.26 10.38 43.56
C TRP A 1014 41.08 9.18 44.49
N ARG A 1015 42.17 8.58 44.97
CA ARG A 1015 42.11 7.65 46.11
C ARG A 1015 41.64 8.39 47.35
N ALA A 1016 40.80 7.75 48.16
CA ALA A 1016 40.32 8.26 49.44
C ALA A 1016 41.03 7.53 50.60
N PRO A 1017 42.26 7.92 50.99
CA PRO A 1017 42.96 7.31 52.12
C PRO A 1017 42.40 7.73 53.48
N ASP A 1018 41.49 8.72 53.50
CA ASP A 1018 40.80 9.24 54.67
C ASP A 1018 39.56 8.42 55.07
N PHE A 1019 39.18 7.45 54.23
CA PHE A 1019 38.18 6.41 54.53
C PHE A 1019 38.89 5.15 55.01
#